data_AF-A0A7S3PWH5-F1
#
_entry.id   AF-A0A7S3PWH5-F1
#
_cell.length_a   1.000
_cell.length_b   1.000
_cell.length_c   1.000
_cell.angle_alpha   90.00
_cell.angle_beta   90.00
_cell.angle_gamma   90.00
#
_symmetry.space_group_name_H-M   'P 1'
#
loop_
_entity.id
_entity.type
_entity.pdbx_description
1 polymer ?
#
loop_
_entity_poly.entity_id
_entity_poly.type
_entity_poly.pdbx_seq_one_letter_code
_entity_poly.pdbx_strand_id
1 'polypeptide(L)'
;LSSIPTQSMTTSTLRIASLLPSLTDICISLGLADNIVAVTHECNLTLLQQSRDTNNHRDIYVITKCGLNPNLTQGEIDHVVKIDSAADVGALSLYPILDDEFKMANPNMVLTQTLCQVCAPSPAAVQSTITACHLASSDIEIHSFAPASLMDVVETFLEVATICGVPERGVELKRSFMEKMNAIQSICKASTICKEKKKKQQVLLLEWIDPPYDGGHWIPEMIEWVGCELSKVGGPKDTVKSKEITWEGLYKADPDLVLVACCGFDLERNVQDAISSSAKLRPLRAAQERQIYACNGDLNFARPGPELLGGIAVVAACAYQNDPVVMNALKNLDFIQNGQSMEWEAVDVLQACTEASPTIAGSCGVGDIEDLPIDFASVHKIACEKGKSVYEDPETGYNVFTEVGLKARGRCCGTGCRHCPYNHENVKDKAKKIKQPAFIFEGHEGGSPQFNTNLDNTRGREIKVLFFSGGKDSFLSIRATIRKYLEEQREEFLCLILLTTFDAESRIVAHQEIPIKTIEKQARHLNIPLLGVPLHRASSESYVDRLIKAFDIIQKRTGQKINSLVFGDLHLETIRQWRDSEFQPLGIRLEYPLWHVPYNVLELDLKKSSVGVIVSASTVNWVEKDEDFNEDLMSRARKERCDTFGENGEFHTVVKVWKVSREQALGLTLLTVA
;
A
#
# COMPACT_ATOMS: atom_id res chain seq x y z
N LEU A 1 12.21 -2.76 50.86
CA LEU A 1 10.98 -3.52 51.15
C LEU A 1 11.06 -4.81 50.36
N SER A 2 11.06 -5.94 51.08
CA SER A 2 10.77 -7.32 50.64
C SER A 2 11.24 -7.76 49.25
N SER A 3 12.32 -8.56 49.27
CA SER A 3 12.66 -9.57 48.26
C SER A 3 11.45 -10.43 47.87
N ILE A 4 10.94 -10.23 46.66
CA ILE A 4 10.15 -11.23 45.94
C ILE A 4 11.18 -12.06 45.16
N PRO A 5 11.20 -13.40 45.29
CA PRO A 5 12.09 -14.22 44.48
C PRO A 5 11.56 -14.22 43.04
N THR A 6 12.15 -13.41 42.15
CA THR A 6 12.03 -13.65 40.71
C THR A 6 12.67 -15.01 40.45
N GLN A 7 11.87 -16.00 40.06
CA GLN A 7 12.42 -17.25 39.54
C GLN A 7 13.29 -16.88 38.35
N SER A 8 14.61 -17.02 38.48
CA SER A 8 15.55 -16.82 37.38
C SER A 8 15.14 -17.77 36.26
N MET A 9 14.52 -17.24 35.20
CA MET A 9 14.18 -18.02 34.02
C MET A 9 15.48 -18.49 33.39
N THR A 10 15.66 -19.80 33.30
CA THR A 10 16.79 -20.37 32.54
C THR A 10 16.47 -20.26 31.06
N THR A 11 17.49 -20.13 30.20
CA THR A 11 17.32 -20.12 28.74
C THR A 11 16.56 -21.34 28.21
N SER A 12 16.57 -22.47 28.93
CA SER A 12 15.84 -23.69 28.55
C SER A 12 14.31 -23.56 28.61
N THR A 13 13.80 -22.68 29.46
CA THR A 13 12.36 -22.47 29.71
C THR A 13 11.82 -21.20 29.06
N LEU A 14 12.67 -20.36 28.49
CA LEU A 14 12.30 -19.05 27.94
C LEU A 14 11.54 -19.20 26.60
N ARG A 15 10.40 -18.48 26.50
CA ARG A 15 9.50 -18.40 25.34
C ARG A 15 9.13 -16.93 25.09
N ILE A 16 9.85 -16.31 24.17
CA ILE A 16 9.80 -14.88 23.88
C ILE A 16 8.78 -14.60 22.77
N ALA A 17 7.82 -13.71 23.05
CA ALA A 17 7.07 -13.00 22.03
C ALA A 17 7.71 -11.62 21.81
N SER A 18 8.28 -11.38 20.63
CA SER A 18 8.91 -10.10 20.28
C SER A 18 7.96 -9.26 19.41
N LEU A 19 7.52 -8.13 19.93
CA LEU A 19 6.53 -7.27 19.29
C LEU A 19 7.13 -6.09 18.50
N LEU A 20 8.42 -6.17 18.18
CA LEU A 20 9.11 -5.19 17.36
C LEU A 20 10.25 -5.87 16.59
N PRO A 21 10.44 -5.59 15.27
CA PRO A 21 11.54 -6.19 14.50
C PRO A 21 12.91 -5.98 15.14
N SER A 22 13.21 -4.79 15.66
CA SER A 22 14.50 -4.52 16.28
C SER A 22 14.75 -5.35 17.56
N LEU A 23 13.72 -5.62 18.35
CA LEU A 23 13.85 -6.50 19.53
C LEU A 23 14.08 -7.95 19.11
N THR A 24 13.47 -8.38 18.00
CA THR A 24 13.73 -9.69 17.40
C THR A 24 15.19 -9.80 16.94
N ASP A 25 15.71 -8.77 16.25
CA ASP A 25 17.09 -8.73 15.77
C ASP A 25 18.11 -8.71 16.93
N ILE A 26 17.79 -8.00 18.03
CA ILE A 26 18.58 -8.03 19.28
C ILE A 26 18.59 -9.45 19.86
N CYS A 27 17.43 -10.10 19.99
CA CYS A 27 17.36 -11.47 20.49
C CYS A 27 18.17 -12.46 19.62
N ILE A 28 18.08 -12.33 18.29
CA ILE A 28 18.89 -13.13 17.35
C ILE A 28 20.39 -12.89 17.61
N SER A 29 20.82 -11.64 17.73
CA SER A 29 22.21 -11.26 17.98
C SER A 29 22.73 -11.73 19.35
N LEU A 30 21.84 -11.90 20.33
CA LEU A 30 22.14 -12.48 21.63
C LEU A 30 22.14 -14.03 21.62
N GLY A 31 21.89 -14.66 20.48
CA GLY A 31 21.79 -16.11 20.34
C GLY A 31 20.56 -16.70 21.07
N LEU A 32 19.43 -15.99 21.00
CA LEU A 32 18.14 -16.37 21.59
C LEU A 32 17.09 -16.72 20.51
N ALA A 33 17.50 -16.94 19.26
CA ALA A 33 16.61 -17.27 18.15
C ALA A 33 15.70 -18.48 18.46
N ASP A 34 16.26 -19.50 19.14
CA ASP A 34 15.54 -20.70 19.56
C ASP A 34 14.47 -20.47 20.65
N ASN A 35 14.57 -19.35 21.36
CA ASN A 35 13.66 -18.95 22.41
C ASN A 35 12.48 -18.13 21.90
N ILE A 36 12.53 -17.63 20.66
CA ILE A 36 11.43 -16.86 20.07
C ILE A 36 10.32 -17.81 19.64
N VAL A 37 9.12 -17.57 20.16
CA VAL A 37 7.89 -18.32 19.85
C VAL A 37 6.88 -17.48 19.10
N ALA A 38 6.97 -16.15 19.17
CA ALA A 38 6.09 -15.26 18.43
C ALA A 38 6.77 -13.96 18.02
N VAL A 39 6.35 -13.42 16.88
CA VAL A 39 6.88 -12.18 16.28
C VAL A 39 5.78 -11.35 15.61
N THR A 40 6.08 -10.10 15.26
CA THR A 40 5.21 -9.28 14.40
C THR A 40 5.30 -9.68 12.94
N HIS A 41 4.31 -9.28 12.13
CA HIS A 41 4.31 -9.47 10.67
C HIS A 41 5.46 -8.75 9.94
N GLU A 42 6.12 -7.78 10.56
CA GLU A 42 7.26 -7.03 9.98
C GLU A 42 8.62 -7.66 10.31
N CYS A 43 8.65 -8.67 11.19
CA CYS A 43 9.89 -9.34 11.55
C CYS A 43 10.41 -10.21 10.40
N ASN A 44 11.73 -10.25 10.23
CA ASN A 44 12.38 -11.08 9.21
C ASN A 44 12.38 -12.56 9.64
N LEU A 45 11.36 -13.32 9.22
CA LEU A 45 11.22 -14.74 9.54
C LEU A 45 12.35 -15.58 8.94
N THR A 46 12.87 -15.23 7.78
CA THR A 46 13.97 -15.95 7.13
C THR A 46 15.23 -15.87 7.98
N LEU A 47 15.62 -14.68 8.41
CA LEU A 47 16.77 -14.48 9.31
C LEU A 47 16.57 -15.24 10.63
N LEU A 48 15.38 -15.16 11.20
CA LEU A 48 15.06 -15.87 12.44
C LEU A 48 15.18 -17.39 12.28
N GLN A 49 14.67 -17.96 11.19
CA GLN A 49 14.75 -19.40 10.91
C GLN A 49 16.19 -19.85 10.66
N GLN A 50 16.98 -19.07 9.92
CA GLN A 50 18.41 -19.36 9.67
C GLN A 50 19.25 -19.31 10.94
N SER A 51 18.84 -18.52 11.92
CA SER A 51 19.56 -18.32 13.18
C SER A 51 19.25 -19.37 14.25
N ARG A 52 18.33 -20.31 13.97
CA ARG A 52 17.89 -21.36 14.90
C ARG A 52 18.66 -22.65 14.71
N ASP A 53 18.71 -23.47 15.77
CA ASP A 53 19.21 -24.83 15.63
C ASP A 53 18.29 -25.62 14.69
N THR A 54 18.87 -26.27 13.68
CA THR A 54 18.17 -27.15 12.73
C THR A 54 17.33 -28.25 13.39
N ASN A 55 17.64 -28.63 14.63
CA ASN A 55 16.89 -29.63 15.41
C ASN A 55 15.75 -29.02 16.24
N ASN A 56 15.61 -27.69 16.26
CA ASN A 56 14.57 -27.01 17.01
C ASN A 56 13.29 -26.85 16.19
N HIS A 57 12.36 -27.78 16.39
CA HIS A 57 11.06 -27.82 15.71
C HIS A 57 9.96 -26.98 16.38
N ARG A 58 10.27 -26.02 17.26
CA ARG A 58 9.23 -25.14 17.83
C ARG A 58 8.66 -24.21 16.75
N ASP A 59 7.34 -24.15 16.63
CA ASP A 59 6.67 -23.22 15.74
C ASP A 59 6.93 -21.75 16.12
N ILE A 60 6.97 -20.87 15.13
CA ILE A 60 7.01 -19.42 15.29
C ILE A 60 5.67 -18.86 14.83
N TYR A 61 4.98 -18.16 15.70
CA TYR A 61 3.68 -17.55 15.40
C TYR A 61 3.84 -16.09 15.01
N VAL A 62 3.26 -15.69 13.88
CA VAL A 62 3.09 -14.27 13.53
C VAL A 62 1.82 -13.78 14.20
N ILE A 63 1.95 -12.89 15.19
CA ILE A 63 0.86 -12.54 16.12
C ILE A 63 0.33 -11.13 15.92
N THR A 64 0.73 -10.42 14.87
CA THR A 64 0.16 -9.13 14.48
C THR A 64 -0.07 -9.09 12.97
N LYS A 65 -0.85 -8.11 12.50
CA LYS A 65 -1.05 -7.81 11.07
C LYS A 65 -1.07 -6.31 10.83
N CYS A 66 -0.76 -5.87 9.62
CA CYS A 66 -0.92 -4.48 9.23
C CYS A 66 -2.41 -4.16 9.01
N GLY A 67 -2.93 -3.17 9.73
CA GLY A 67 -4.29 -2.65 9.53
C GLY A 67 -4.42 -1.66 8.38
N LEU A 68 -3.30 -1.21 7.80
CA LEU A 68 -3.26 -0.20 6.73
C LEU A 68 -3.40 -0.83 5.34
N ASN A 69 -4.00 -0.07 4.42
CA ASN A 69 -4.05 -0.44 3.01
C ASN A 69 -2.69 -0.15 2.34
N PRO A 70 -2.04 -1.14 1.69
CA PRO A 70 -0.71 -0.97 1.11
C PRO A 70 -0.66 0.02 -0.07
N ASN A 71 -1.81 0.38 -0.64
CA ASN A 71 -1.89 1.32 -1.78
C ASN A 71 -2.07 2.78 -1.36
N LEU A 72 -2.06 3.10 -0.07
CA LEU A 72 -2.18 4.48 0.40
C LEU A 72 -0.91 5.27 0.06
N THR A 73 -1.11 6.55 -0.30
CA THR A 73 -0.04 7.53 -0.43
C THR A 73 0.51 7.91 0.95
N GLN A 74 1.72 8.48 0.99
CA GLN A 74 2.33 8.93 2.26
C GLN A 74 1.43 9.91 3.03
N GLY A 75 0.77 10.84 2.34
CA GLY A 75 -0.15 11.80 2.97
C GLY A 75 -1.42 11.14 3.53
N GLU A 76 -1.94 10.11 2.85
CA GLU A 76 -3.09 9.35 3.35
C GLU A 76 -2.71 8.49 4.56
N ILE A 77 -1.53 7.87 4.56
CA ILE A 77 -1.03 7.11 5.71
C ILE A 77 -0.86 8.03 6.92
N ASP A 78 -0.21 9.19 6.76
CA ASP A 78 -0.05 10.18 7.84
C ASP A 78 -1.41 10.61 8.41
N HIS A 79 -2.39 10.87 7.54
CA HIS A 79 -3.74 11.23 7.95
C HIS A 79 -4.44 10.12 8.75
N VAL A 80 -4.34 8.87 8.31
CA VAL A 80 -4.90 7.72 9.03
C VAL A 80 -4.22 7.53 10.40
N VAL A 81 -2.90 7.62 10.45
CA VAL A 81 -2.11 7.47 11.68
C VAL A 81 -2.41 8.58 12.69
N LYS A 82 -2.58 9.84 12.23
CA LYS A 82 -2.96 10.97 13.08
C LYS A 82 -4.38 10.83 13.66
N ILE A 83 -5.32 10.29 12.89
CA ILE A 83 -6.68 9.99 13.38
C ILE A 83 -6.64 8.90 14.45
N ASP A 84 -5.90 7.82 14.21
CA ASP A 84 -5.80 6.71 15.15
C ASP A 84 -5.11 7.11 16.46
N SER A 85 -4.02 7.89 16.35
CA SER A 85 -3.27 8.42 17.50
C SER A 85 -4.06 9.42 18.35
N ALA A 86 -5.08 10.09 17.79
CA ALA A 86 -5.93 11.05 18.50
C ALA A 86 -7.13 10.38 19.20
N ALA A 87 -7.46 9.15 18.85
CA ALA A 87 -8.56 8.39 19.44
C ALA A 87 -8.09 7.69 20.72
N ASP A 88 -7.94 8.44 21.81
CA ASP A 88 -7.49 7.98 23.14
C ASP A 88 -8.46 6.98 23.84
N VAL A 89 -9.43 6.41 23.12
CA VAL A 89 -10.47 5.51 23.63
C VAL A 89 -10.84 4.45 22.60
N GLY A 90 -10.17 3.28 22.65
CA GLY A 90 -10.70 2.03 22.10
C GLY A 90 -10.87 1.92 20.58
N ALA A 91 -10.23 2.77 19.79
CA ALA A 91 -10.09 2.56 18.34
C ALA A 91 -9.14 1.39 18.05
N LEU A 92 -9.40 0.65 16.97
CA LEU A 92 -8.60 -0.50 16.55
C LEU A 92 -7.13 -0.10 16.43
N SER A 93 -6.26 -0.64 17.30
CA SER A 93 -4.81 -0.51 17.15
C SER A 93 -4.41 -0.82 15.71
N LEU A 94 -3.62 0.05 15.07
CA LEU A 94 -3.06 -0.17 13.72
C LEU A 94 -2.40 -1.55 13.56
N TYR A 95 -1.96 -2.13 14.67
CA TYR A 95 -1.36 -3.46 14.75
C TYR A 95 -2.08 -4.30 15.81
N PRO A 96 -3.25 -4.87 15.51
CA PRO A 96 -3.95 -5.71 16.47
C PRO A 96 -3.12 -6.97 16.74
N ILE A 97 -3.05 -7.36 18.02
CA ILE A 97 -2.50 -8.67 18.40
C ILE A 97 -3.58 -9.72 18.11
N LEU A 98 -3.17 -10.81 17.46
CA LEU A 98 -4.06 -11.92 17.13
C LEU A 98 -4.12 -12.87 18.34
N ASP A 99 -5.27 -12.88 19.01
CA ASP A 99 -5.47 -13.57 20.30
C ASP A 99 -5.19 -15.09 20.21
N ASP A 100 -5.67 -15.75 19.15
CA ASP A 100 -5.52 -17.20 18.99
C ASP A 100 -4.06 -17.60 18.80
N GLU A 101 -3.33 -16.89 17.94
CA GLU A 101 -1.90 -17.11 17.68
C GLU A 101 -1.05 -16.75 18.91
N PHE A 102 -1.37 -15.66 19.62
CA PHE A 102 -0.70 -15.30 20.88
C PHE A 102 -0.87 -16.40 21.93
N LYS A 103 -2.08 -16.96 22.03
CA LYS A 103 -2.38 -18.07 22.94
C LYS A 103 -1.68 -19.36 22.54
N MET A 104 -1.63 -19.69 21.25
CA MET A 104 -0.92 -20.87 20.73
C MET A 104 0.59 -20.77 20.96
N ALA A 105 1.17 -19.59 20.77
CA ALA A 105 2.59 -19.34 21.04
C ALA A 105 2.99 -19.55 22.51
N ASN A 106 2.04 -19.36 23.43
CA ASN A 106 2.20 -19.55 24.87
C ASN A 106 3.47 -18.86 25.45
N PRO A 107 3.68 -17.55 25.18
CA PRO A 107 4.87 -16.85 25.65
C PRO A 107 4.88 -16.73 27.18
N ASN A 108 6.08 -16.74 27.78
CA ASN A 108 6.27 -16.36 29.19
C ASN A 108 7.04 -15.04 29.34
N MET A 109 7.46 -14.46 28.22
CA MET A 109 8.05 -13.13 28.14
C MET A 109 7.57 -12.43 26.87
N VAL A 110 7.15 -11.18 27.01
CA VAL A 110 6.78 -10.30 25.88
C VAL A 110 7.71 -9.10 25.88
N LEU A 111 8.37 -8.87 24.76
CA LEU A 111 9.21 -7.70 24.52
C LEU A 111 8.44 -6.73 23.61
N THR A 112 8.22 -5.50 24.07
CA THR A 112 7.53 -4.46 23.30
C THR A 112 8.19 -3.09 23.50
N GLN A 113 7.56 -2.01 23.02
CA GLN A 113 8.05 -0.65 23.17
C GLN A 113 6.95 0.35 23.58
N THR A 114 7.39 1.51 24.06
CA THR A 114 6.55 2.71 24.33
C THR A 114 7.04 3.95 23.58
N LEU A 115 8.07 3.83 22.72
CA LEU A 115 8.66 4.95 21.99
C LEU A 115 7.66 5.60 21.02
N CYS A 116 6.99 4.77 20.23
CA CYS A 116 5.95 5.15 19.28
C CYS A 116 4.70 4.29 19.48
N GLN A 117 3.55 4.92 19.74
CA GLN A 117 2.25 4.23 19.88
C GLN A 117 1.74 3.66 18.56
N VAL A 118 2.34 4.10 17.45
CA VAL A 118 1.99 3.66 16.10
C VAL A 118 2.76 2.38 15.78
N CYS A 119 4.08 2.33 15.99
CA CYS A 119 4.96 1.30 15.40
C CYS A 119 4.97 -0.08 16.09
N ALA A 120 4.31 -0.25 17.24
CA ALA A 120 4.20 -1.56 17.89
C ALA A 120 3.00 -1.61 18.85
N PRO A 121 2.47 -2.82 19.15
CA PRO A 121 1.44 -2.98 20.17
C PRO A 121 1.91 -2.50 21.55
N SER A 122 1.17 -1.56 22.15
CA SER A 122 1.51 -1.00 23.46
C SER A 122 1.43 -2.05 24.58
N PRO A 123 2.08 -1.83 25.74
CA PRO A 123 1.93 -2.70 26.90
C PRO A 123 0.47 -2.90 27.35
N ALA A 124 -0.38 -1.88 27.16
CA ALA A 124 -1.81 -1.95 27.45
C ALA A 124 -2.55 -2.89 26.47
N ALA A 125 -2.18 -2.88 25.19
CA ALA A 125 -2.71 -3.81 24.20
C ALA A 125 -2.30 -5.26 24.52
N VAL A 126 -1.04 -5.49 24.93
CA VAL A 126 -0.57 -6.80 25.40
C VAL A 126 -1.35 -7.26 26.62
N GLN A 127 -1.53 -6.41 27.62
CA GLN A 127 -2.28 -6.74 28.84
C GLN A 127 -3.74 -7.09 28.54
N SER A 128 -4.35 -6.39 27.58
CA SER A 128 -5.71 -6.66 27.09
C SER A 128 -5.79 -8.02 26.41
N THR A 129 -4.81 -8.34 25.56
CA THR A 129 -4.68 -9.65 24.87
C THR A 129 -4.54 -10.80 25.88
N ILE A 130 -3.66 -10.66 26.89
CA ILE A 130 -3.48 -11.65 27.96
C ILE A 130 -4.82 -11.93 28.68
N THR A 131 -5.56 -10.86 28.96
CA THR A 131 -6.88 -10.93 29.61
C THR A 131 -7.90 -11.64 28.71
N ALA A 132 -7.96 -11.28 27.42
CA ALA A 132 -8.84 -11.88 26.42
C ALA A 132 -8.54 -13.37 26.20
N CYS A 133 -7.27 -13.76 26.22
CA CYS A 133 -6.83 -15.15 26.07
C CYS A 133 -7.11 -16.04 27.31
N HIS A 134 -7.54 -15.44 28.42
CA HIS A 134 -7.68 -16.07 29.74
C HIS A 134 -6.37 -16.67 30.27
N LEU A 135 -5.24 -16.00 29.99
CA LEU A 135 -3.92 -16.38 30.50
C LEU A 135 -3.69 -15.74 31.88
N ALA A 136 -2.98 -16.44 32.76
CA ALA A 136 -2.63 -15.89 34.07
C ALA A 136 -1.54 -14.82 33.89
N SER A 137 -1.86 -13.55 34.18
CA SER A 137 -0.91 -12.44 34.07
C SER A 137 0.34 -12.61 34.96
N SER A 138 0.30 -13.48 35.97
CA SER A 138 1.47 -13.82 36.80
C SER A 138 2.53 -14.64 36.07
N ASP A 139 2.20 -15.24 34.94
CA ASP A 139 3.03 -16.23 34.26
C ASP A 139 3.75 -15.65 33.02
N ILE A 140 3.48 -14.38 32.68
CA ILE A 140 4.02 -13.69 31.52
C ILE A 140 4.63 -12.36 31.95
N GLU A 141 5.94 -12.21 31.76
CA GLU A 141 6.62 -10.94 31.99
C GLU A 141 6.53 -10.03 30.77
N ILE A 142 6.10 -8.77 30.94
CA ILE A 142 6.04 -7.77 29.86
C ILE A 142 7.15 -6.74 30.09
N HIS A 143 8.08 -6.64 29.15
CA HIS A 143 9.17 -5.67 29.16
C HIS A 143 9.01 -4.69 28.00
N SER A 144 9.12 -3.39 28.29
CA SER A 144 8.90 -2.33 27.31
C SER A 144 10.12 -1.41 27.23
N PHE A 145 10.58 -1.14 26.01
CA PHE A 145 11.77 -0.33 25.74
C PHE A 145 11.40 0.97 25.02
N ALA A 146 12.18 2.04 25.25
CA ALA A 146 11.99 3.32 24.58
C ALA A 146 13.33 4.07 24.42
N PRO A 147 14.28 3.53 23.62
CA PRO A 147 15.56 4.19 23.43
C PRO A 147 15.37 5.53 22.71
N ALA A 148 15.92 6.61 23.27
CA ALA A 148 15.78 7.95 22.71
C ALA A 148 17.07 8.43 22.03
N SER A 149 18.21 7.81 22.35
CA SER A 149 19.53 8.08 21.78
C SER A 149 20.17 6.81 21.22
N LEU A 150 21.24 6.96 20.43
CA LEU A 150 21.99 5.80 19.92
C LEU A 150 22.65 5.04 21.08
N MET A 151 23.05 5.74 22.14
CA MET A 151 23.56 5.10 23.35
C MET A 151 22.47 4.33 24.11
N ASP A 152 21.23 4.83 24.16
CA ASP A 152 20.11 4.07 24.75
C ASP A 152 19.81 2.79 23.96
N VAL A 153 19.96 2.82 22.63
CA VAL A 153 19.86 1.60 21.80
C VAL A 153 20.90 0.57 22.25
N VAL A 154 22.14 1.02 22.47
CA VAL A 154 23.23 0.14 22.94
C VAL A 154 22.98 -0.37 24.36
N GLU A 155 22.42 0.44 25.26
CA GLU A 155 22.00 0.00 26.59
C GLU A 155 20.85 -1.03 26.53
N THR A 156 19.94 -0.89 25.55
CA THR A 156 18.85 -1.85 25.33
C THR A 156 19.39 -3.27 25.09
N PHE A 157 20.56 -3.43 24.46
CA PHE A 157 21.20 -4.74 24.29
C PHE A 157 21.52 -5.40 25.64
N LEU A 158 21.99 -4.62 26.61
CA LEU A 158 22.30 -5.09 27.95
C LEU A 158 21.03 -5.41 28.74
N GLU A 159 20.01 -4.57 28.62
CA GLU A 159 18.72 -4.77 29.28
C GLU A 159 18.06 -6.06 28.80
N VAL A 160 17.91 -6.23 27.47
CA VAL A 160 17.34 -7.45 26.86
C VAL A 160 18.15 -8.69 27.25
N ALA A 161 19.48 -8.62 27.19
CA ALA A 161 20.34 -9.73 27.57
C ALA A 161 20.18 -10.10 29.06
N THR A 162 20.03 -9.10 29.93
CA THR A 162 19.88 -9.31 31.38
C THR A 162 18.56 -9.98 31.70
N ILE A 163 17.44 -9.48 31.16
CA ILE A 163 16.12 -10.08 31.40
C ILE A 163 16.01 -11.48 30.80
N CYS A 164 16.69 -11.75 29.68
CA CYS A 164 16.72 -13.07 29.06
C CYS A 164 17.72 -14.05 29.71
N GLY A 165 18.46 -13.62 30.75
CA GLY A 165 19.40 -14.48 31.49
C GLY A 165 20.73 -14.75 30.76
N VAL A 166 21.14 -13.87 29.84
CA VAL A 166 22.40 -13.96 29.07
C VAL A 166 23.26 -12.67 29.14
N PRO A 167 23.47 -12.04 30.31
CA PRO A 167 24.07 -10.70 30.42
C PRO A 167 25.47 -10.59 29.80
N GLU A 168 26.29 -11.64 29.86
CA GLU A 168 27.63 -11.66 29.25
C GLU A 168 27.57 -11.47 27.72
N ARG A 169 26.55 -12.03 27.05
CA ARG A 169 26.34 -11.87 25.61
C ARG A 169 25.95 -10.42 25.26
N GLY A 170 25.20 -9.76 26.14
CA GLY A 170 24.87 -8.34 25.98
C GLY A 170 26.10 -7.43 26.05
N VAL A 171 27.00 -7.70 27.01
CA VAL A 171 28.27 -6.95 27.14
C VAL A 171 29.11 -7.09 25.87
N GLU A 172 29.20 -8.31 25.36
CA GLU A 172 29.94 -8.60 24.13
C GLU A 172 29.30 -7.92 22.90
N LEU A 173 27.97 -7.99 22.76
CA LEU A 173 27.24 -7.32 21.68
C LEU A 173 27.46 -5.80 21.70
N LYS A 174 27.34 -5.17 22.88
CA LYS A 174 27.66 -3.75 23.08
C LYS A 174 29.09 -3.42 22.69
N ARG A 175 30.06 -4.21 23.14
CA ARG A 175 31.49 -4.02 22.83
C ARG A 175 31.71 -4.09 21.32
N SER A 176 31.21 -5.12 20.65
CA SER A 176 31.32 -5.32 19.20
C SER A 176 30.67 -4.16 18.43
N PHE A 177 29.48 -3.73 18.83
CA PHE A 177 28.77 -2.62 18.20
C PHE A 177 29.57 -1.30 18.29
N MET A 178 30.07 -0.98 19.48
CA MET A 178 30.89 0.21 19.71
C MET A 178 32.21 0.18 18.93
N GLU A 179 32.87 -0.97 18.84
CA GLU A 179 34.09 -1.13 18.04
C GLU A 179 33.84 -0.87 16.55
N LYS A 180 32.75 -1.42 16.00
CA LYS A 180 32.34 -1.20 14.61
C LYS A 180 31.97 0.26 14.33
N MET A 181 31.24 0.91 15.25
CA MET A 181 30.97 2.34 15.17
C MET A 181 32.25 3.19 15.15
N ASN A 182 33.22 2.86 16.01
CA ASN A 182 34.51 3.53 16.05
C ASN A 182 35.35 3.30 14.78
N ALA A 183 35.22 2.13 14.15
CA ALA A 183 35.85 1.84 12.87
C ALA A 183 35.29 2.75 11.76
N ILE A 184 33.96 2.87 11.65
CA ILE A 184 33.31 3.80 10.69
C ILE A 184 33.80 5.24 10.93
N GLN A 185 33.76 5.69 12.18
CA GLN A 185 34.22 7.04 12.53
C GLN A 185 35.69 7.26 12.17
N SER A 186 36.56 6.28 12.40
CA SER A 186 37.99 6.37 12.05
C SER A 186 38.20 6.47 10.54
N ILE A 187 37.42 5.73 9.74
CA ILE A 187 37.42 5.83 8.28
C ILE A 187 37.05 7.26 7.85
N CYS A 188 35.94 7.80 8.38
CA CYS A 188 35.50 9.17 8.05
C CYS A 188 36.56 10.21 8.44
N LYS A 189 37.12 10.14 9.65
CA LYS A 189 38.17 11.06 10.13
C LYS A 189 39.44 11.02 9.27
N ALA A 190 39.74 9.90 8.62
CA ALA A 190 40.92 9.77 7.76
C ALA A 190 40.76 10.50 6.40
N SER A 191 39.52 10.79 5.99
CA SER A 191 39.19 11.46 4.74
C SER A 191 39.91 12.80 4.57
N THR A 192 40.36 13.09 3.36
CA THR A 192 40.89 14.41 2.99
C THR A 192 39.79 15.47 2.99
N ILE A 193 38.55 15.10 2.67
CA ILE A 193 37.38 15.99 2.70
C ILE A 193 37.15 16.56 4.11
N CYS A 194 37.31 15.74 5.15
CA CYS A 194 37.24 16.19 6.55
C CYS A 194 38.35 17.17 6.93
N LYS A 195 39.54 17.05 6.33
CA LYS A 195 40.69 17.91 6.64
C LYS A 195 40.60 19.27 5.96
N GLU A 196 39.88 19.37 4.84
CA GLU A 196 39.75 20.58 4.04
C GLU A 196 38.52 21.44 4.39
N LYS A 197 37.44 20.84 4.88
CA LYS A 197 36.20 21.58 5.24
C LYS A 197 36.34 22.35 6.57
N LYS A 198 36.13 23.67 6.53
CA LYS A 198 36.06 24.54 7.73
C LYS A 198 34.76 24.40 8.54
N LYS A 199 33.69 23.86 7.94
CA LYS A 199 32.36 23.70 8.55
C LYS A 199 31.84 22.28 8.29
N LYS A 200 31.16 21.68 9.28
CA LYS A 200 30.51 20.37 9.15
C LYS A 200 29.39 20.43 8.10
N GLN A 201 29.31 19.38 7.28
CA GLN A 201 28.25 19.20 6.28
C GLN A 201 26.91 19.02 6.99
N GLN A 202 25.92 19.82 6.61
CA GLN A 202 24.56 19.75 7.14
C GLN A 202 23.77 18.66 6.40
N VAL A 203 23.35 17.64 7.12
CA VAL A 203 22.59 16.50 6.60
C VAL A 203 21.15 16.61 7.05
N LEU A 204 20.21 16.57 6.12
CA LEU A 204 18.80 16.34 6.40
C LEU A 204 18.51 14.86 6.19
N LEU A 205 17.95 14.20 7.19
CA LEU A 205 17.28 12.91 7.00
C LEU A 205 15.77 13.15 7.08
N LEU A 206 15.05 12.69 6.05
CA LEU A 206 13.59 12.70 5.98
C LEU A 206 13.07 11.31 6.38
N GLU A 207 12.44 11.23 7.55
CA GLU A 207 11.73 10.02 8.02
C GLU A 207 10.34 9.89 7.39
N TRP A 208 9.86 10.97 6.77
CA TRP A 208 8.63 11.02 5.97
C TRP A 208 8.74 12.22 5.01
N ILE A 209 8.17 12.15 3.80
CA ILE A 209 8.26 13.24 2.82
C ILE A 209 6.97 14.06 2.76
N ASP A 210 5.80 13.42 2.91
CA ASP A 210 4.51 14.10 2.77
C ASP A 210 3.53 13.78 3.92
N PRO A 211 3.35 14.71 4.89
CA PRO A 211 4.14 15.94 5.09
C PRO A 211 5.58 15.62 5.54
N PRO A 212 6.56 16.55 5.41
CA PRO A 212 7.95 16.21 5.68
C PRO A 212 8.20 16.11 7.19
N TYR A 213 8.77 14.98 7.62
CA TYR A 213 9.27 14.77 8.99
C TYR A 213 10.79 14.67 8.99
N ASP A 214 11.40 15.24 10.01
CA ASP A 214 12.84 15.14 10.22
C ASP A 214 13.27 13.81 10.88
N GLY A 215 14.59 13.60 10.96
CA GLY A 215 15.19 12.52 11.74
C GLY A 215 15.31 12.85 13.23
N GLY A 216 14.60 12.09 14.06
CA GLY A 216 14.60 12.22 15.52
C GLY A 216 15.41 11.13 16.23
N HIS A 217 15.29 11.06 17.56
CA HIS A 217 15.84 10.00 18.41
C HIS A 217 17.37 9.81 18.25
N TRP A 218 17.82 8.66 17.74
CA TRP A 218 19.22 8.29 17.52
C TRP A 218 19.80 8.83 16.20
N ILE A 219 18.97 9.30 15.27
CA ILE A 219 19.42 9.81 13.96
C ILE A 219 20.42 10.98 14.08
N PRO A 220 20.19 12.01 14.94
CA PRO A 220 21.18 13.06 15.15
C PRO A 220 22.56 12.51 15.54
N GLU A 221 22.61 11.55 16.47
CA GLU A 221 23.86 10.94 16.94
C GLU A 221 24.53 10.12 15.84
N MET A 222 23.78 9.39 15.01
CA MET A 222 24.32 8.67 13.85
C MET A 222 25.03 9.61 12.87
N ILE A 223 24.40 10.76 12.56
CA ILE A 223 24.95 11.78 11.66
C ILE A 223 26.19 12.44 12.27
N GLU A 224 26.15 12.76 13.56
CA GLU A 224 27.31 13.31 14.25
C GLU A 224 28.47 12.33 14.33
N TRP A 225 28.18 11.03 14.45
CA TRP A 225 29.19 9.98 14.56
C TRP A 225 30.12 9.91 13.36
N VAL A 226 29.59 10.21 12.16
CA VAL A 226 30.34 10.23 10.90
C VAL A 226 31.02 11.58 10.61
N GLY A 227 30.93 12.54 11.54
CA GLY A 227 31.55 13.86 11.41
C GLY A 227 30.68 14.93 10.72
N CYS A 228 29.41 14.63 10.48
CA CYS A 228 28.43 15.56 9.93
C CYS A 228 27.66 16.30 11.04
N GLU A 229 26.71 17.15 10.67
CA GLU A 229 25.78 17.81 11.60
C GLU A 229 24.36 17.71 11.03
N LEU A 230 23.37 17.41 11.88
CA LEU A 230 21.98 17.37 11.45
C LEU A 230 21.47 18.78 11.11
N SER A 231 20.75 18.90 10.00
CA SER A 231 20.16 20.17 9.57
C SER A 231 19.14 20.68 10.58
N LYS A 232 19.35 21.91 11.08
CA LYS A 232 18.57 22.57 12.15
C LYS A 232 17.23 23.15 11.69
N VAL A 233 16.53 22.41 10.84
CA VAL A 233 15.19 22.79 10.37
C VAL A 233 14.25 22.79 11.57
N GLY A 234 13.73 23.95 11.97
CA GLY A 234 12.83 24.09 13.11
C GLY A 234 13.49 24.34 14.48
N GLY A 235 14.82 24.51 14.56
CA GLY A 235 15.54 24.83 15.80
C GLY A 235 16.59 23.78 16.21
N PRO A 236 17.19 23.90 17.41
CA PRO A 236 18.08 22.86 17.94
C PRO A 236 17.29 21.56 18.13
N LYS A 237 17.88 20.45 17.69
CA LYS A 237 17.34 19.11 17.92
C LYS A 237 18.32 18.40 18.83
N ASP A 238 17.89 18.19 20.07
CA ASP A 238 18.50 17.19 20.93
C ASP A 238 17.98 15.80 20.50
N THR A 239 18.28 14.74 21.23
CA THR A 239 17.79 13.36 21.02
C THR A 239 16.27 13.22 21.31
N VAL A 240 15.46 14.07 20.69
CA VAL A 240 13.99 14.17 20.86
C VAL A 240 13.27 13.49 19.70
N LYS A 241 11.97 13.21 19.89
CA LYS A 241 11.11 12.62 18.86
C LYS A 241 11.15 13.40 17.55
N SER A 242 10.99 12.68 16.44
CA SER A 242 10.80 13.22 15.10
C SER A 242 9.61 14.18 15.07
N LYS A 243 9.74 15.25 14.28
CA LYS A 243 8.75 16.33 14.19
C LYS A 243 8.43 16.62 12.74
N GLU A 244 7.16 16.93 12.53
CA GLU A 244 6.71 17.53 11.27
C GLU A 244 7.41 18.87 11.10
N ILE A 245 8.05 19.06 9.96
CA ILE A 245 8.72 20.29 9.55
C ILE A 245 7.96 20.91 8.37
N THR A 246 8.33 22.13 7.99
CA THR A 246 7.72 22.79 6.83
C THR A 246 8.70 22.81 5.66
N TRP A 247 8.18 22.68 4.44
CA TRP A 247 8.97 22.87 3.22
C TRP A 247 9.62 24.27 3.17
N GLU A 248 8.93 25.31 3.64
CA GLU A 248 9.53 26.65 3.78
C GLU A 248 10.74 26.66 4.73
N GLY A 249 10.62 25.95 5.86
CA GLY A 249 11.73 25.76 6.80
C GLY A 249 12.90 25.01 6.18
N LEU A 250 12.61 23.99 5.36
CA LEU A 250 13.60 23.23 4.61
C LEU A 250 14.36 24.11 3.61
N TYR A 251 13.65 24.89 2.80
CA TYR A 251 14.27 25.80 1.83
C TYR A 251 15.13 26.87 2.51
N LYS A 252 14.75 27.32 3.71
CA LYS A 252 15.54 28.29 4.49
C LYS A 252 16.79 27.67 5.11
N ALA A 253 16.71 26.41 5.55
CA ALA A 253 17.84 25.71 6.14
C ALA A 253 18.87 25.26 5.10
N ASP A 254 18.41 24.95 3.88
CA ASP A 254 19.21 24.56 2.70
C ASP A 254 20.33 23.54 3.02
N PRO A 255 19.97 22.30 3.43
CA PRO A 255 20.95 21.26 3.77
C PRO A 255 21.91 20.97 2.61
N ASP A 256 23.13 20.57 2.96
CA ASP A 256 24.16 20.17 1.98
C ASP A 256 23.88 18.77 1.40
N LEU A 257 23.19 17.93 2.17
CA LEU A 257 22.91 16.51 1.87
C LEU A 257 21.49 16.18 2.32
N VAL A 258 20.72 15.48 1.48
CA VAL A 258 19.39 14.97 1.84
C VAL A 258 19.36 13.45 1.71
N LEU A 259 18.95 12.78 2.78
CA LEU A 259 18.67 11.36 2.84
C LEU A 259 17.15 11.16 2.95
N VAL A 260 16.56 10.47 1.99
CA VAL A 260 15.17 10.03 2.02
C VAL A 260 15.15 8.61 2.59
N ALA A 261 14.69 8.48 3.83
CA ALA A 261 14.73 7.25 4.60
C ALA A 261 13.40 7.09 5.35
N CYS A 262 12.29 6.98 4.60
CA CYS A 262 10.98 6.93 5.21
C CYS A 262 10.80 5.67 6.05
N CYS A 263 10.29 5.85 7.27
CA CYS A 263 10.07 4.74 8.22
C CYS A 263 9.10 3.71 7.62
N GLY A 264 9.41 2.42 7.78
CA GLY A 264 8.58 1.33 7.26
C GLY A 264 8.72 1.06 5.75
N PHE A 265 9.55 1.83 5.02
CA PHE A 265 9.80 1.63 3.59
C PHE A 265 11.22 1.17 3.28
N ASP A 266 11.33 0.27 2.31
CA ASP A 266 12.61 -0.20 1.76
C ASP A 266 13.25 0.83 0.82
N LEU A 267 14.41 0.47 0.25
CA LEU A 267 15.13 1.34 -0.67
C LEU A 267 14.31 1.65 -1.93
N GLU A 268 13.71 0.64 -2.56
CA GLU A 268 12.98 0.80 -3.82
C GLU A 268 11.83 1.79 -3.66
N ARG A 269 11.04 1.64 -2.59
CA ARG A 269 9.95 2.56 -2.30
C ARG A 269 10.45 3.97 -2.01
N ASN A 270 11.53 4.13 -1.24
CA ASN A 270 12.09 5.45 -0.97
C ASN A 270 12.65 6.15 -2.22
N VAL A 271 13.19 5.39 -3.20
CA VAL A 271 13.57 5.93 -4.51
C VAL A 271 12.33 6.46 -5.25
N GLN A 272 11.26 5.68 -5.32
CA GLN A 272 10.01 6.07 -5.99
C GLN A 272 9.39 7.32 -5.35
N ASP A 273 9.35 7.38 -4.01
CA ASP A 273 8.77 8.50 -3.27
C ASP A 273 9.63 9.77 -3.41
N ALA A 274 10.96 9.65 -3.45
CA ALA A 274 11.86 10.76 -3.73
C ALA A 274 11.65 11.32 -5.16
N ILE A 275 11.51 10.45 -6.17
CA ILE A 275 11.23 10.86 -7.55
C ILE A 275 9.86 11.52 -7.66
N SER A 276 8.84 10.93 -7.05
CA SER A 276 7.46 11.47 -7.03
C SER A 276 7.40 12.84 -6.34
N SER A 277 8.27 13.07 -5.37
CA SER A 277 8.42 14.33 -4.64
C SER A 277 9.46 15.29 -5.25
N SER A 278 9.94 15.01 -6.46
CA SER A 278 10.99 15.80 -7.15
C SER A 278 10.66 17.29 -7.22
N ALA A 279 9.40 17.67 -7.43
CA ALA A 279 8.98 19.07 -7.46
C ALA A 279 9.25 19.82 -6.14
N LYS A 280 9.11 19.13 -5.00
CA LYS A 280 9.37 19.68 -3.65
C LYS A 280 10.86 19.63 -3.30
N LEU A 281 11.61 18.65 -3.79
CA LEU A 281 13.05 18.48 -3.52
C LEU A 281 13.95 19.35 -4.42
N ARG A 282 13.56 19.59 -5.66
CA ARG A 282 14.32 20.33 -6.69
C ARG A 282 14.79 21.74 -6.29
N PRO A 283 14.05 22.53 -5.49
CA PRO A 283 14.50 23.86 -5.08
C PRO A 283 15.73 23.86 -4.16
N LEU A 284 16.06 22.73 -3.52
CA LEU A 284 17.20 22.64 -2.59
C LEU A 284 18.53 22.66 -3.34
N ARG A 285 19.57 23.26 -2.74
CA ARG A 285 20.93 23.18 -3.29
C ARG A 285 21.43 21.74 -3.39
N ALA A 286 21.06 20.89 -2.44
CA ALA A 286 21.35 19.46 -2.50
C ALA A 286 20.85 18.81 -3.80
N ALA A 287 19.69 19.21 -4.35
CA ALA A 287 19.24 18.73 -5.65
C ALA A 287 20.15 19.20 -6.79
N GLN A 288 20.52 20.48 -6.80
CA GLN A 288 21.41 21.09 -7.80
C GLN A 288 22.81 20.44 -7.82
N GLU A 289 23.29 20.02 -6.66
CA GLU A 289 24.59 19.37 -6.46
C GLU A 289 24.53 17.84 -6.54
N ARG A 290 23.36 17.25 -6.88
CA ARG A 290 23.11 15.80 -6.90
C ARG A 290 23.50 15.11 -5.58
N GLN A 291 23.10 15.72 -4.47
CA GLN A 291 23.30 15.26 -3.09
C GLN A 291 21.97 14.84 -2.44
N ILE A 292 21.12 14.13 -3.19
CA ILE A 292 19.89 13.51 -2.69
C ILE A 292 20.03 12.00 -2.87
N TYR A 293 19.82 11.26 -1.79
CA TYR A 293 19.91 9.81 -1.78
C TYR A 293 18.68 9.22 -1.12
N ALA A 294 18.18 8.12 -1.68
CA ALA A 294 17.21 7.26 -1.04
C ALA A 294 17.94 6.12 -0.32
N CYS A 295 17.39 5.66 0.80
CA CYS A 295 17.95 4.61 1.63
C CYS A 295 16.87 3.60 2.03
N ASN A 296 17.28 2.44 2.57
CA ASN A 296 16.35 1.55 3.25
C ASN A 296 15.96 2.14 4.63
N GLY A 297 14.84 2.87 4.68
CA GLY A 297 14.44 3.64 5.85
C GLY A 297 14.03 2.77 7.03
N ASP A 298 13.32 1.68 6.75
CA ASP A 298 12.93 0.71 7.78
C ASP A 298 14.14 0.05 8.44
N LEU A 299 14.98 -0.62 7.65
CA LEU A 299 16.08 -1.44 8.18
C LEU A 299 17.20 -0.60 8.80
N ASN A 300 17.63 0.47 8.13
CA ASN A 300 18.84 1.18 8.50
C ASN A 300 18.61 2.34 9.47
N PHE A 301 17.38 2.83 9.61
CA PHE A 301 17.11 4.07 10.36
C PHE A 301 15.96 3.95 11.37
N ALA A 302 14.91 3.17 11.09
CA ALA A 302 13.74 3.08 11.96
C ALA A 302 13.82 1.99 13.04
N ARG A 303 14.73 1.02 12.90
CA ARG A 303 14.87 -0.11 13.83
C ARG A 303 15.99 0.13 14.86
N PRO A 304 15.67 0.41 16.15
CA PRO A 304 16.68 0.61 17.19
C PRO A 304 17.34 -0.72 17.59
N GLY A 305 18.31 -1.15 16.79
CA GLY A 305 18.97 -2.44 16.94
C GLY A 305 20.34 -2.50 16.27
N PRO A 306 20.94 -3.70 16.17
CA PRO A 306 22.25 -3.92 15.54
C PRO A 306 22.35 -3.37 14.11
N GLU A 307 21.23 -3.32 13.38
CA GLU A 307 21.14 -2.85 11.99
C GLU A 307 21.45 -1.36 11.80
N LEU A 308 21.40 -0.55 12.88
CA LEU A 308 21.79 0.86 12.82
C LEU A 308 23.27 1.05 12.43
N LEU A 309 24.14 0.06 12.59
CA LEU A 309 25.51 0.11 12.06
C LEU A 309 25.52 0.27 10.53
N GLY A 310 24.61 -0.41 9.83
CA GLY A 310 24.38 -0.26 8.41
C GLY A 310 23.93 1.16 8.08
N GLY A 311 23.01 1.73 8.85
CA GLY A 311 22.59 3.13 8.71
C GLY A 311 23.72 4.14 8.91
N ILE A 312 24.56 3.97 9.93
CA ILE A 312 25.73 4.84 10.15
C ILE A 312 26.69 4.73 8.96
N ALA A 313 26.90 3.53 8.42
CA ALA A 313 27.70 3.32 7.22
C ALA A 313 27.07 3.96 5.98
N VAL A 314 25.75 3.93 5.82
CA VAL A 314 25.01 4.63 4.75
C VAL A 314 25.18 6.14 4.85
N VAL A 315 25.02 6.74 6.04
CA VAL A 315 25.25 8.18 6.22
C VAL A 315 26.70 8.54 5.84
N ALA A 316 27.67 7.74 6.27
CA ALA A 316 29.07 7.92 5.87
C ALA A 316 29.24 7.80 4.34
N ALA A 317 28.67 6.77 3.72
CA ALA A 317 28.79 6.53 2.28
C ALA A 317 28.22 7.72 1.48
N CYS A 318 27.04 8.22 1.82
CA CYS A 318 26.44 9.36 1.14
C CYS A 318 27.21 10.67 1.39
N ALA A 319 27.68 10.91 2.62
CA ALA A 319 28.44 12.12 2.94
C ALA A 319 29.83 12.18 2.27
N TYR A 320 30.45 11.02 2.06
CA TYR A 320 31.81 10.88 1.53
C TYR A 320 31.85 10.16 0.18
N GLN A 321 30.75 10.13 -0.59
CA GLN A 321 30.67 9.36 -1.84
C GLN A 321 31.77 9.67 -2.87
N ASN A 322 32.29 10.90 -2.84
CA ASN A 322 33.33 11.39 -3.75
C ASN A 322 34.75 11.07 -3.26
N ASP A 323 34.89 10.44 -2.10
CA ASP A 323 36.16 9.94 -1.56
C ASP A 323 36.27 8.42 -1.76
N PRO A 324 36.95 7.95 -2.82
CA PRO A 324 37.04 6.52 -3.12
C PRO A 324 37.77 5.72 -2.03
N VAL A 325 38.63 6.37 -1.23
CA VAL A 325 39.34 5.70 -0.13
C VAL A 325 38.36 5.36 0.99
N VAL A 326 37.52 6.33 1.37
CA VAL A 326 36.45 6.11 2.35
C VAL A 326 35.47 5.05 1.85
N MET A 327 34.98 5.18 0.61
CA MET A 327 34.04 4.23 0.03
C MET A 327 34.58 2.80 -0.02
N ASN A 328 35.85 2.63 -0.40
CA ASN A 328 36.47 1.32 -0.40
C ASN A 328 36.66 0.78 1.04
N ALA A 329 37.04 1.62 1.99
CA ALA A 329 37.19 1.20 3.39
C ALA A 329 35.85 0.77 4.00
N LEU A 330 34.76 1.51 3.76
CA LEU A 330 33.42 1.16 4.23
C LEU A 330 32.95 -0.19 3.68
N LYS A 331 33.13 -0.44 2.37
CA LYS A 331 32.78 -1.72 1.72
C LYS A 331 33.57 -2.92 2.23
N ASN A 332 34.74 -2.68 2.84
CA ASN A 332 35.61 -3.72 3.39
C ASN A 332 35.44 -3.92 4.91
N LEU A 333 34.46 -3.24 5.53
CA LEU A 333 34.08 -3.54 6.90
C LEU A 333 33.50 -4.96 6.97
N ASP A 334 33.94 -5.72 7.96
CA ASP A 334 33.61 -7.13 8.15
C ASP A 334 32.10 -7.37 8.23
N PHE A 335 31.37 -6.55 8.98
CA PHE A 335 29.92 -6.67 9.12
C PHE A 335 29.16 -6.36 7.82
N ILE A 336 29.67 -5.46 6.98
CA ILE A 336 29.10 -5.18 5.65
C ILE A 336 29.34 -6.37 4.70
N GLN A 337 30.53 -6.96 4.72
CA GLN A 337 30.84 -8.15 3.92
C GLN A 337 30.05 -9.38 4.36
N ASN A 338 29.68 -9.44 5.64
CA ASN A 338 28.88 -10.52 6.21
C ASN A 338 27.36 -10.30 6.09
N GLY A 339 26.93 -9.44 5.16
CA GLY A 339 25.53 -9.32 4.77
C GLY A 339 24.73 -8.23 5.48
N GLN A 340 25.35 -7.42 6.34
CA GLN A 340 24.66 -6.26 6.91
C GLN A 340 24.39 -5.21 5.82
N SER A 341 23.16 -4.70 5.76
CA SER A 341 22.72 -3.82 4.66
C SER A 341 23.41 -2.45 4.70
N MET A 342 23.92 -2.03 3.54
CA MET A 342 24.41 -0.68 3.26
C MET A 342 23.74 -0.18 1.96
N GLU A 343 22.42 -0.27 1.93
CA GLU A 343 21.57 0.03 0.76
C GLU A 343 21.27 1.52 0.66
N TRP A 344 21.72 2.13 -0.44
CA TRP A 344 21.40 3.51 -0.79
C TRP A 344 21.51 3.72 -2.30
N GLU A 345 20.77 4.68 -2.82
CA GLU A 345 20.78 5.06 -4.23
C GLU A 345 20.74 6.58 -4.38
N ALA A 346 21.56 7.12 -5.30
CA ALA A 346 21.51 8.53 -5.64
C ALA A 346 20.30 8.83 -6.52
N VAL A 347 19.50 9.84 -6.16
CA VAL A 347 18.27 10.19 -6.87
C VAL A 347 18.46 11.52 -7.61
N ASP A 348 18.52 11.47 -8.94
CA ASP A 348 18.59 12.68 -9.78
C ASP A 348 17.17 13.25 -10.03
N VAL A 349 16.73 14.10 -9.11
CA VAL A 349 15.45 14.82 -9.21
C VAL A 349 15.43 15.93 -10.27
N LEU A 350 16.55 16.19 -10.95
CA LEU A 350 16.65 17.19 -12.03
C LEU A 350 16.41 16.55 -13.41
N GLN A 351 16.91 15.33 -13.63
CA GLN A 351 16.74 14.58 -14.88
C GLN A 351 15.32 14.04 -15.07
N ALA A 352 14.55 13.88 -13.99
CA ALA A 352 13.15 13.46 -14.03
C ALA A 352 12.22 14.38 -14.88
N CYS A 353 12.73 15.49 -15.43
CA CYS A 353 12.00 16.37 -16.35
C CYS A 353 12.57 16.49 -17.78
N THR A 354 13.69 15.84 -18.16
CA THR A 354 14.37 16.19 -19.43
C THR A 354 14.53 15.12 -20.50
N GLU A 355 14.33 13.83 -20.24
CA GLU A 355 14.40 12.81 -21.30
C GLU A 355 13.40 11.68 -21.03
N ALA A 356 12.35 11.58 -21.84
CA ALA A 356 11.48 10.40 -21.87
C ALA A 356 11.55 9.76 -23.26
N SER A 357 12.63 9.03 -23.53
CA SER A 357 12.73 7.89 -24.46
C SER A 357 14.19 7.42 -24.62
N PRO A 358 14.46 6.18 -25.06
CA PRO A 358 13.94 4.89 -24.61
C PRO A 358 15.12 3.92 -24.31
N THR A 359 14.81 2.66 -23.96
CA THR A 359 15.73 1.49 -23.85
C THR A 359 16.64 1.39 -22.63
N ILE A 360 16.16 0.66 -21.61
CA ILE A 360 16.85 -0.53 -21.13
C ILE A 360 15.88 -1.69 -21.22
N ALA A 361 16.23 -2.65 -22.08
CA ALA A 361 15.56 -3.92 -22.22
C ALA A 361 15.75 -4.72 -20.93
N GLY A 362 14.68 -4.85 -20.13
CA GLY A 362 14.56 -5.89 -19.13
C GLY A 362 14.10 -7.17 -19.82
N SER A 363 15.06 -7.99 -20.24
CA SER A 363 14.81 -9.41 -20.48
C SER A 363 14.18 -10.01 -19.23
N CYS A 364 12.91 -10.40 -19.32
CA CYS A 364 12.31 -11.37 -18.41
C CYS A 364 13.03 -12.72 -18.58
N GLY A 365 14.21 -12.82 -17.97
CA GLY A 365 14.78 -14.09 -17.56
C GLY A 365 14.16 -14.44 -16.22
N VAL A 366 13.28 -15.43 -16.24
CA VAL A 366 12.79 -16.14 -15.06
C VAL A 366 14.01 -16.58 -14.26
N GLY A 367 14.17 -16.02 -13.06
CA GLY A 367 15.09 -16.47 -12.03
C GLY A 367 14.25 -16.91 -10.83
N ASP A 368 13.92 -18.20 -10.86
CA ASP A 368 13.36 -19.08 -9.84
C ASP A 368 12.78 -18.45 -8.55
N ILE A 369 11.45 -18.54 -8.50
CA ILE A 369 10.59 -18.51 -7.32
C ILE A 369 11.03 -19.59 -6.33
N GLU A 370 11.37 -19.21 -5.10
CA GLU A 370 11.04 -20.03 -3.91
C GLU A 370 10.48 -19.13 -2.78
N ASP A 371 9.20 -19.40 -2.48
CA ASP A 371 8.42 -19.13 -1.27
C ASP A 371 8.06 -17.68 -0.86
N LEU A 372 7.07 -17.12 -1.58
CA LEU A 372 6.13 -16.11 -1.06
C LEU A 372 4.93 -16.78 -0.37
N PRO A 373 4.28 -16.14 0.62
CA PRO A 373 3.18 -16.71 1.38
C PRO A 373 2.07 -17.20 0.46
N ILE A 374 1.72 -18.46 0.65
CA ILE A 374 0.83 -19.25 -0.19
C ILE A 374 -0.57 -18.60 -0.24
N ASP A 375 -0.87 -17.88 -1.32
CA ASP A 375 -2.21 -17.32 -1.56
C ASP A 375 -3.16 -18.37 -2.17
N PHE A 376 -4.48 -18.16 -2.07
CA PHE A 376 -5.46 -19.14 -2.54
C PHE A 376 -5.47 -19.36 -4.08
N ALA A 377 -4.99 -18.42 -4.88
CA ALA A 377 -4.88 -18.56 -6.34
C ALA A 377 -3.69 -19.45 -6.70
N SER A 378 -2.56 -19.29 -5.99
CA SER A 378 -1.39 -20.15 -6.10
C SER A 378 -1.69 -21.59 -5.68
N VAL A 379 -2.35 -21.80 -4.53
CA VAL A 379 -2.77 -23.16 -4.12
C VAL A 379 -3.75 -23.77 -5.10
N HIS A 380 -4.72 -22.98 -5.58
CA HIS A 380 -5.69 -23.44 -6.58
C HIS A 380 -5.00 -23.90 -7.86
N LYS A 381 -4.04 -23.13 -8.37
CA LYS A 381 -3.27 -23.47 -9.57
C LYS A 381 -2.52 -24.78 -9.39
N ILE A 382 -1.76 -24.93 -8.29
CA ILE A 382 -1.03 -26.16 -7.95
C ILE A 382 -2.00 -27.35 -7.82
N ALA A 383 -3.16 -27.15 -7.20
CA ALA A 383 -4.17 -28.19 -7.05
C ALA A 383 -4.80 -28.59 -8.40
N CYS A 384 -5.04 -27.63 -9.30
CA CYS A 384 -5.52 -27.90 -10.66
C CYS A 384 -4.49 -28.66 -11.49
N GLU A 385 -3.22 -28.26 -11.44
CA GLU A 385 -2.11 -28.94 -12.13
C GLU A 385 -1.94 -30.39 -11.65
N LYS A 386 -2.16 -30.64 -10.36
CA LYS A 386 -2.18 -31.98 -9.76
C LYS A 386 -3.51 -32.73 -9.95
N GLY A 387 -4.48 -32.16 -10.68
CA GLY A 387 -5.78 -32.78 -10.95
C GLY A 387 -6.68 -32.96 -9.71
N LYS A 388 -6.39 -32.28 -8.60
CA LYS A 388 -7.19 -32.36 -7.38
C LYS A 388 -8.53 -31.64 -7.56
N SER A 389 -9.61 -32.18 -6.99
CA SER A 389 -10.95 -31.60 -7.05
C SER A 389 -11.21 -30.48 -6.03
N VAL A 390 -10.41 -30.43 -4.97
CA VAL A 390 -10.47 -29.46 -3.88
C VAL A 390 -9.05 -29.09 -3.43
N TYR A 391 -8.91 -27.93 -2.81
CA TYR A 391 -7.72 -27.53 -2.06
C TYR A 391 -8.16 -26.92 -0.72
N GLU A 392 -7.25 -26.89 0.24
CA GLU A 392 -7.47 -26.24 1.53
C GLU A 392 -7.14 -24.75 1.40
N ASP A 393 -8.11 -23.90 1.71
CA ASP A 393 -7.95 -22.45 1.65
C ASP A 393 -6.99 -21.99 2.76
N PRO A 394 -5.82 -21.42 2.42
CA PRO A 394 -4.80 -21.07 3.42
C PRO A 394 -5.29 -20.02 4.43
N GLU A 395 -6.30 -19.24 4.09
CA GLU A 395 -6.88 -18.20 4.96
C GLU A 395 -7.95 -18.76 5.92
N THR A 396 -8.71 -19.77 5.49
CA THR A 396 -9.90 -20.22 6.24
C THR A 396 -9.86 -21.68 6.69
N GLY A 397 -8.90 -22.47 6.21
CA GLY A 397 -8.81 -23.92 6.43
C GLY A 397 -9.93 -24.73 5.77
N TYR A 398 -10.86 -24.08 5.04
CA TYR A 398 -11.96 -24.79 4.38
C TYR A 398 -11.52 -25.43 3.08
N ASN A 399 -12.12 -26.59 2.77
CA ASN A 399 -11.99 -27.21 1.45
C ASN A 399 -12.74 -26.39 0.39
N VAL A 400 -11.99 -25.78 -0.52
CA VAL A 400 -12.51 -25.03 -1.67
C VAL A 400 -12.38 -25.87 -2.94
N PHE A 401 -13.46 -25.96 -3.72
CA PHE A 401 -13.43 -26.67 -5.00
C PHE A 401 -12.51 -25.97 -6.01
N THR A 402 -11.65 -26.77 -6.66
CA THR A 402 -10.83 -26.32 -7.77
C THR A 402 -11.67 -26.15 -9.04
N GLU A 403 -11.12 -25.45 -10.03
CA GLU A 403 -11.79 -25.33 -11.34
C GLU A 403 -11.94 -26.72 -11.99
N VAL A 404 -10.92 -27.57 -11.88
CA VAL A 404 -10.94 -28.96 -12.36
C VAL A 404 -12.07 -29.76 -11.69
N GLY A 405 -12.20 -29.67 -10.36
CA GLY A 405 -13.27 -30.34 -9.61
C GLY A 405 -14.66 -29.85 -10.00
N LEU A 406 -14.80 -28.55 -10.32
CA LEU A 406 -16.07 -27.98 -10.77
C LEU A 406 -16.38 -28.32 -12.24
N LYS A 407 -15.37 -28.40 -13.11
CA LYS A 407 -15.53 -28.85 -14.51
C LYS A 407 -16.07 -30.28 -14.57
N ALA A 408 -15.55 -31.17 -13.72
CA ALA A 408 -16.03 -32.56 -13.63
C ALA A 408 -17.54 -32.69 -13.31
N ARG A 409 -18.16 -31.66 -12.73
CA ARG A 409 -19.60 -31.63 -12.43
C ARG A 409 -20.49 -31.24 -13.62
N GLY A 410 -19.90 -30.76 -14.71
CA GLY A 410 -20.60 -30.49 -15.98
C GLY A 410 -21.56 -29.30 -16.03
N ARG A 411 -21.84 -28.60 -14.91
CA ARG A 411 -22.73 -27.42 -14.88
C ARG A 411 -22.48 -26.49 -13.70
N CYS A 412 -22.88 -25.22 -13.81
CA CYS A 412 -22.92 -24.29 -12.68
C CYS A 412 -24.04 -24.68 -11.70
N CYS A 413 -23.73 -24.86 -10.40
CA CYS A 413 -24.74 -25.18 -9.38
C CYS A 413 -25.44 -23.93 -8.78
N GLY A 414 -24.99 -22.73 -9.12
CA GLY A 414 -25.61 -21.47 -8.66
C GLY A 414 -25.23 -20.99 -7.26
N THR A 415 -24.19 -21.58 -6.63
CA THR A 415 -23.76 -21.23 -5.26
C THR A 415 -22.80 -20.04 -5.17
N GLY A 416 -22.15 -19.64 -6.27
CA GLY A 416 -21.18 -18.54 -6.27
C GLY A 416 -19.78 -18.97 -5.79
N CYS A 417 -19.32 -20.16 -6.19
CA CYS A 417 -17.99 -20.67 -5.81
C CYS A 417 -16.83 -19.82 -6.36
N ARG A 418 -15.68 -19.85 -5.68
CA ARG A 418 -14.50 -19.02 -5.99
C ARG A 418 -13.95 -19.23 -7.41
N HIS A 419 -14.00 -20.48 -7.92
CA HIS A 419 -13.34 -20.90 -9.17
C HIS A 419 -14.30 -21.52 -10.19
N CYS A 420 -15.47 -20.90 -10.39
CA CYS A 420 -16.49 -21.49 -11.27
C CYS A 420 -16.06 -21.42 -12.75
N PRO A 421 -15.90 -22.56 -13.46
CA PRO A 421 -15.51 -22.55 -14.87
C PRO A 421 -16.61 -22.05 -15.81
N TYR A 422 -17.83 -21.87 -15.30
CA TYR A 422 -19.04 -21.54 -16.07
C TYR A 422 -19.50 -20.09 -15.86
N ASN A 423 -18.58 -19.16 -15.53
CA ASN A 423 -18.86 -17.72 -15.40
C ASN A 423 -20.06 -17.38 -14.49
N HIS A 424 -20.31 -18.20 -13.47
CA HIS A 424 -21.44 -18.07 -12.55
C HIS A 424 -22.82 -17.97 -13.24
N GLU A 425 -23.01 -18.58 -14.41
CA GLU A 425 -24.26 -18.51 -15.21
C GLU A 425 -25.55 -18.77 -14.39
N ASN A 426 -25.54 -19.77 -13.49
CA ASN A 426 -26.72 -20.17 -12.71
C ASN A 426 -26.79 -19.50 -11.32
N VAL A 427 -25.88 -18.58 -11.00
CA VAL A 427 -25.87 -17.90 -9.71
C VAL A 427 -26.98 -16.84 -9.69
N LYS A 428 -27.94 -16.99 -8.76
CA LYS A 428 -28.97 -15.97 -8.50
C LYS A 428 -28.40 -14.84 -7.65
N ASP A 429 -28.85 -13.61 -7.89
CA ASP A 429 -28.37 -12.38 -7.19
C ASP A 429 -26.84 -12.26 -7.28
N LYS A 430 -26.31 -12.25 -8.51
CA LYS A 430 -24.87 -12.22 -8.80
C LYS A 430 -24.15 -11.08 -8.08
N ALA A 431 -24.79 -9.92 -7.98
CA ALA A 431 -24.28 -8.76 -7.23
C ALA A 431 -23.95 -9.08 -5.76
N LYS A 432 -24.59 -10.07 -5.12
CA LYS A 432 -24.23 -10.52 -3.77
C LYS A 432 -23.24 -11.69 -3.71
N LYS A 433 -23.20 -12.54 -4.74
CA LYS A 433 -22.58 -13.87 -4.62
C LYS A 433 -21.36 -14.12 -5.47
N ILE A 434 -21.15 -13.39 -6.56
CA ILE A 434 -20.01 -13.67 -7.45
C ILE A 434 -18.69 -13.42 -6.71
N LYS A 435 -17.75 -14.34 -6.89
CA LYS A 435 -16.39 -14.29 -6.34
C LYS A 435 -15.31 -14.21 -7.42
N GLN A 436 -15.70 -14.15 -8.68
CA GLN A 436 -14.83 -13.92 -9.84
C GLN A 436 -15.59 -13.04 -10.85
N PRO A 437 -14.92 -12.51 -11.89
CA PRO A 437 -15.57 -11.72 -12.92
C PRO A 437 -16.77 -12.45 -13.55
N ALA A 438 -17.91 -11.77 -13.67
CA ALA A 438 -19.11 -12.31 -14.31
C ALA A 438 -20.08 -11.19 -14.71
N PHE A 439 -20.90 -11.43 -15.74
CA PHE A 439 -22.03 -10.56 -16.05
C PHE A 439 -23.08 -10.63 -14.94
N ILE A 440 -23.27 -9.52 -14.22
CA ILE A 440 -24.34 -9.32 -13.24
C ILE A 440 -25.66 -9.10 -13.96
N PHE A 441 -25.61 -8.41 -15.11
CA PHE A 441 -26.76 -8.12 -15.95
C PHE A 441 -26.30 -8.14 -17.42
N GLU A 442 -27.03 -8.84 -18.29
CA GLU A 442 -26.66 -9.02 -19.72
C GLU A 442 -27.44 -8.14 -20.68
N GLY A 443 -28.30 -7.25 -20.15
CA GLY A 443 -29.29 -6.53 -20.96
C GLY A 443 -30.54 -7.36 -21.20
N HIS A 444 -31.57 -6.72 -21.76
CA HIS A 444 -32.76 -7.36 -22.31
C HIS A 444 -33.15 -6.69 -23.63
N GLU A 445 -33.96 -7.39 -24.43
CA GLU A 445 -34.54 -6.84 -25.66
C GLU A 445 -35.40 -5.61 -25.36
N GLY A 446 -35.24 -4.54 -26.15
CA GLY A 446 -36.00 -3.30 -25.96
C GLY A 446 -35.20 -1.99 -26.06
N GLY A 447 -34.08 -1.96 -26.79
CA GLY A 447 -33.32 -0.73 -27.08
C GLY A 447 -33.67 -0.12 -28.45
N SER A 448 -33.27 1.15 -28.67
CA SER A 448 -33.25 1.74 -30.01
C SER A 448 -32.44 0.84 -30.97
N PRO A 449 -32.85 0.67 -32.24
CA PRO A 449 -32.09 -0.12 -33.21
C PRO A 449 -30.62 0.30 -33.30
N GLN A 450 -30.32 1.58 -33.11
CA GLN A 450 -28.99 2.20 -33.19
C GLN A 450 -28.17 2.02 -31.90
N PHE A 451 -28.82 1.76 -30.77
CA PHE A 451 -28.20 1.57 -29.45
C PHE A 451 -28.85 0.38 -28.75
N ASN A 452 -28.54 -0.81 -29.25
CA ASN A 452 -29.01 -2.07 -28.69
C ASN A 452 -28.03 -2.58 -27.63
N THR A 453 -28.62 -3.05 -26.54
CA THR A 453 -27.95 -3.33 -25.28
C THR A 453 -28.04 -4.78 -24.84
N ASN A 454 -28.59 -5.66 -25.69
CA ASN A 454 -28.53 -7.10 -25.46
C ASN A 454 -27.24 -7.69 -26.10
N LEU A 455 -26.58 -8.59 -25.37
CA LEU A 455 -25.41 -9.36 -25.79
C LEU A 455 -25.73 -10.51 -26.77
N ASP A 456 -26.99 -10.83 -27.06
CA ASP A 456 -27.37 -11.97 -27.91
C ASP A 456 -27.15 -11.75 -29.42
N ASN A 457 -27.01 -10.50 -29.87
CA ASN A 457 -26.76 -10.20 -31.29
C ASN A 457 -25.72 -9.09 -31.45
N THR A 458 -24.46 -9.41 -31.21
CA THR A 458 -23.34 -8.46 -31.26
C THR A 458 -22.60 -8.44 -32.60
N ARG A 459 -22.89 -9.35 -33.53
CA ARG A 459 -22.10 -9.51 -34.77
C ARG A 459 -22.06 -8.22 -35.62
N GLY A 460 -20.86 -7.75 -35.95
CA GLY A 460 -20.65 -6.52 -36.73
C GLY A 460 -20.80 -5.24 -35.91
N ARG A 461 -20.64 -5.34 -34.58
CA ARG A 461 -20.77 -4.21 -33.64
C ARG A 461 -19.43 -3.87 -33.00
N GLU A 462 -19.16 -2.58 -32.83
CA GLU A 462 -18.04 -2.14 -32.00
C GLU A 462 -18.36 -2.43 -30.52
N ILE A 463 -17.50 -3.21 -29.86
CA ILE A 463 -17.58 -3.48 -28.42
C ILE A 463 -16.76 -2.43 -27.67
N LYS A 464 -17.43 -1.59 -26.89
CA LYS A 464 -16.78 -0.64 -25.99
C LYS A 464 -17.03 -1.03 -24.54
N VAL A 465 -15.98 -1.05 -23.72
CA VAL A 465 -16.07 -1.36 -22.29
C VAL A 465 -15.84 -0.10 -21.50
N LEU A 466 -16.86 0.38 -20.79
CA LEU A 466 -16.81 1.60 -19.99
C LEU A 466 -16.63 1.26 -18.51
N PHE A 467 -15.59 1.84 -17.90
CA PHE A 467 -15.35 1.73 -16.46
C PHE A 467 -16.36 2.57 -15.70
N PHE A 468 -17.31 1.89 -15.06
CA PHE A 468 -18.50 2.50 -14.49
C PHE A 468 -18.46 2.46 -12.97
N SER A 469 -18.32 3.63 -12.35
CA SER A 469 -18.30 3.80 -10.90
C SER A 469 -19.70 4.01 -10.31
N GLY A 470 -20.68 4.38 -11.15
CA GLY A 470 -22.02 4.78 -10.72
C GLY A 470 -22.16 6.26 -10.37
N GLY A 471 -21.05 7.00 -10.39
CA GLY A 471 -21.04 8.44 -10.20
C GLY A 471 -21.27 9.25 -11.47
N LYS A 472 -21.39 10.57 -11.30
CA LYS A 472 -21.77 11.52 -12.36
C LYS A 472 -20.82 11.48 -13.56
N ASP A 473 -19.52 11.31 -13.34
CA ASP A 473 -18.50 11.39 -14.39
C ASP A 473 -18.56 10.15 -15.30
N SER A 474 -18.66 8.96 -14.70
CA SER A 474 -18.88 7.72 -15.44
C SER A 474 -20.23 7.70 -16.18
N PHE A 475 -21.27 8.33 -15.61
CA PHE A 475 -22.57 8.48 -16.27
C PHE A 475 -22.53 9.46 -17.45
N LEU A 476 -21.88 10.62 -17.30
CA LEU A 476 -21.66 11.57 -18.38
C LEU A 476 -20.81 10.96 -19.51
N SER A 477 -19.89 10.05 -19.17
CA SER A 477 -19.10 9.30 -20.15
C SER A 477 -19.95 8.37 -21.02
N ILE A 478 -20.99 7.74 -20.44
CA ILE A 478 -21.99 6.99 -21.23
C ILE A 478 -22.66 7.92 -22.23
N ARG A 479 -23.14 9.08 -21.77
CA ARG A 479 -23.84 10.05 -22.61
C ARG A 479 -22.95 10.60 -23.73
N ALA A 480 -21.71 10.95 -23.41
CA ALA A 480 -20.74 11.43 -24.39
C ALA A 480 -20.39 10.37 -25.44
N THR A 481 -20.22 9.10 -25.02
CA THR A 481 -19.96 7.97 -25.92
C THR A 481 -21.13 7.74 -26.88
N ILE A 482 -22.36 7.73 -26.37
CA ILE A 482 -23.57 7.57 -27.18
C ILE A 482 -23.72 8.75 -28.15
N ARG A 483 -23.56 9.99 -27.67
CA ARG A 483 -23.71 11.18 -28.49
C ARG A 483 -22.73 11.20 -29.66
N LYS A 484 -21.44 10.96 -29.39
CA LYS A 484 -20.41 10.88 -30.43
C LYS A 484 -20.75 9.83 -31.49
N TYR A 485 -21.23 8.67 -31.04
CA TYR A 485 -21.64 7.61 -31.95
C TYR A 485 -22.84 8.01 -32.84
N LEU A 486 -23.84 8.68 -32.27
CA LEU A 486 -25.01 9.16 -33.01
C LEU A 486 -24.65 10.29 -34.01
N GLU A 487 -23.71 11.17 -33.64
CA GLU A 487 -23.23 12.27 -34.48
C GLU A 487 -22.41 11.76 -35.69
N GLU A 488 -21.64 10.68 -35.52
CA GLU A 488 -20.79 10.10 -36.56
C GLU A 488 -21.58 9.31 -37.64
N GLN A 489 -22.90 9.18 -37.52
CA GLN A 489 -23.80 8.46 -38.46
C GLN A 489 -23.25 7.10 -38.96
N ARG A 490 -22.57 6.36 -38.08
CA ARG A 490 -21.97 5.07 -38.46
C ARG A 490 -23.05 4.03 -38.73
N GLU A 491 -22.87 3.25 -39.80
CA GLU A 491 -23.73 2.09 -40.11
C GLU A 491 -23.53 0.93 -39.11
N GLU A 492 -22.37 0.88 -38.43
CA GLU A 492 -22.01 -0.17 -37.47
C GLU A 492 -22.66 0.08 -36.11
N PHE A 493 -23.39 -0.89 -35.54
CA PHE A 493 -24.09 -0.72 -34.26
C PHE A 493 -23.13 -0.68 -33.05
N LEU A 494 -23.34 0.22 -32.09
CA LEU A 494 -22.56 0.28 -30.84
C LEU A 494 -23.05 -0.76 -29.81
N CYS A 495 -22.12 -1.53 -29.24
CA CYS A 495 -22.37 -2.37 -28.07
C CYS A 495 -21.54 -1.86 -26.87
N LEU A 496 -22.19 -1.14 -25.97
CA LEU A 496 -21.57 -0.62 -24.74
C LEU A 496 -21.75 -1.61 -23.59
N ILE A 497 -20.67 -1.96 -22.90
CA ILE A 497 -20.67 -2.82 -21.71
C ILE A 497 -20.08 -2.04 -20.54
N LEU A 498 -20.78 -2.01 -19.40
CA LEU A 498 -20.28 -1.43 -18.16
C LEU A 498 -19.42 -2.46 -17.43
N LEU A 499 -18.23 -2.05 -16.99
CA LEU A 499 -17.36 -2.81 -16.12
C LEU A 499 -17.20 -2.08 -14.80
N THR A 500 -17.39 -2.78 -13.69
CA THR A 500 -17.19 -2.19 -12.35
C THR A 500 -16.42 -3.13 -11.46
N THR A 501 -15.46 -2.59 -10.70
CA THR A 501 -14.72 -3.33 -9.68
C THR A 501 -15.31 -3.05 -8.30
N PHE A 502 -15.31 -4.04 -7.42
CA PHE A 502 -15.86 -3.90 -6.07
C PHE A 502 -15.21 -4.89 -5.11
N ASP A 503 -15.20 -4.57 -3.82
CA ASP A 503 -14.65 -5.46 -2.79
C ASP A 503 -15.53 -6.71 -2.62
N ALA A 504 -14.92 -7.90 -2.72
CA ALA A 504 -15.62 -9.17 -2.82
C ALA A 504 -16.40 -9.56 -1.56
N GLU A 505 -16.03 -8.97 -0.42
CA GLU A 505 -16.59 -9.24 0.91
C GLU A 505 -17.66 -8.21 1.27
N SER A 506 -17.30 -6.94 1.40
CA SER A 506 -18.19 -5.83 1.73
C SER A 506 -19.20 -5.51 0.62
N ARG A 507 -18.91 -5.92 -0.63
CA ARG A 507 -19.71 -5.62 -1.84
C ARG A 507 -19.79 -4.12 -2.17
N ILE A 508 -18.83 -3.34 -1.68
CA ILE A 508 -18.73 -1.90 -1.90
C ILE A 508 -17.83 -1.61 -3.11
N VAL A 509 -18.27 -0.66 -3.95
CA VAL A 509 -17.44 -0.06 -5.00
C VAL A 509 -16.53 0.96 -4.34
N ALA A 510 -15.22 0.74 -4.45
CA ALA A 510 -14.21 1.62 -3.86
C ALA A 510 -14.34 3.06 -4.39
N HIS A 511 -13.89 4.04 -3.59
CA HIS A 511 -14.01 5.49 -3.79
C HIS A 511 -15.45 6.02 -3.73
N GLN A 512 -16.40 5.41 -4.42
CA GLN A 512 -17.80 5.89 -4.39
C GLN A 512 -18.53 5.55 -3.08
N GLU A 513 -18.03 4.59 -2.32
CA GLU A 513 -18.63 4.07 -1.08
C GLU A 513 -20.10 3.62 -1.24
N ILE A 514 -20.43 3.11 -2.43
CA ILE A 514 -21.78 2.61 -2.73
C ILE A 514 -21.79 1.09 -2.94
N PRO A 515 -22.88 0.40 -2.56
CA PRO A 515 -23.02 -1.03 -2.85
C PRO A 515 -23.07 -1.30 -4.35
N ILE A 516 -22.48 -2.42 -4.79
CA ILE A 516 -22.58 -2.94 -6.17
C ILE A 516 -24.04 -3.08 -6.67
N LYS A 517 -25.00 -3.27 -5.74
CA LYS A 517 -26.43 -3.29 -6.06
C LYS A 517 -26.96 -1.97 -6.61
N THR A 518 -26.37 -0.86 -6.20
CA THR A 518 -26.71 0.46 -6.74
C THR A 518 -26.30 0.53 -8.20
N ILE A 519 -25.11 0.03 -8.53
CA ILE A 519 -24.63 -0.07 -9.92
C ILE A 519 -25.50 -1.02 -10.75
N GLU A 520 -25.86 -2.18 -10.20
CA GLU A 520 -26.78 -3.12 -10.86
C GLU A 520 -28.12 -2.43 -11.17
N LYS A 521 -28.66 -1.67 -10.22
CA LYS A 521 -29.91 -0.93 -10.41
C LYS A 521 -29.78 0.12 -11.52
N GLN A 522 -28.65 0.83 -11.59
CA GLN A 522 -28.37 1.78 -12.66
C GLN A 522 -28.29 1.07 -14.02
N ALA A 523 -27.50 0.00 -14.12
CA ALA A 523 -27.32 -0.78 -15.34
C ALA A 523 -28.64 -1.37 -15.85
N ARG A 524 -29.48 -1.91 -14.96
CA ARG A 524 -30.81 -2.44 -15.32
C ARG A 524 -31.75 -1.36 -15.84
N HIS A 525 -31.76 -0.19 -15.18
CA HIS A 525 -32.62 0.93 -15.58
C HIS A 525 -32.19 1.54 -16.92
N LEU A 526 -30.90 1.77 -17.09
CA LEU A 526 -30.33 2.19 -18.37
C LEU A 526 -30.39 1.08 -19.41
N ASN A 527 -30.72 -0.16 -18.98
CA ASN A 527 -30.63 -1.41 -19.71
C ASN A 527 -29.31 -1.51 -20.49
N ILE A 528 -28.16 -1.41 -19.82
CA ILE A 528 -26.82 -1.61 -20.40
C ILE A 528 -26.17 -2.81 -19.68
N PRO A 529 -25.53 -3.76 -20.38
CA PRO A 529 -24.87 -4.90 -19.74
C PRO A 529 -23.86 -4.45 -18.68
N LEU A 530 -23.83 -5.15 -17.54
CA LEU A 530 -22.92 -4.91 -16.43
C LEU A 530 -22.12 -6.17 -16.13
N LEU A 531 -20.81 -6.05 -16.28
CA LEU A 531 -19.84 -7.02 -15.82
C LEU A 531 -19.22 -6.55 -14.50
N GLY A 532 -19.36 -7.38 -13.46
CA GLY A 532 -18.81 -7.11 -12.14
C GLY A 532 -17.49 -7.86 -11.92
N VAL A 533 -16.50 -7.17 -11.36
CA VAL A 533 -15.17 -7.70 -11.06
C VAL A 533 -14.91 -7.62 -9.54
N PRO A 534 -15.14 -8.71 -8.80
CA PRO A 534 -14.84 -8.75 -7.36
C PRO A 534 -13.33 -8.78 -7.11
N LEU A 535 -12.85 -7.88 -6.25
CA LEU A 535 -11.48 -7.77 -5.77
C LEU A 535 -11.37 -8.42 -4.38
N HIS A 536 -10.35 -9.25 -4.15
CA HIS A 536 -10.14 -9.94 -2.87
C HIS A 536 -8.84 -9.44 -2.24
N ARG A 537 -8.87 -9.17 -0.94
CA ARG A 537 -7.74 -8.62 -0.19
C ARG A 537 -6.59 -9.63 0.01
N ALA A 538 -6.91 -10.93 0.03
CA ALA A 538 -5.96 -12.03 0.25
C ALA A 538 -5.49 -12.74 -1.04
N SER A 539 -5.43 -12.02 -2.17
CA SER A 539 -5.12 -12.58 -3.49
C SER A 539 -3.84 -11.95 -4.05
N SER A 540 -2.88 -12.76 -4.52
CA SER A 540 -1.71 -12.27 -5.27
C SER A 540 -2.06 -11.78 -6.68
N GLU A 541 -3.22 -12.17 -7.23
CA GLU A 541 -3.67 -11.66 -8.54
C GLU A 541 -3.83 -10.15 -8.52
N SER A 542 -3.11 -9.47 -9.41
CA SER A 542 -3.15 -8.02 -9.52
C SER A 542 -4.53 -7.52 -9.99
N TYR A 543 -4.77 -6.22 -9.82
CA TYR A 543 -5.94 -5.55 -10.37
C TYR A 543 -6.09 -5.78 -11.88
N VAL A 544 -4.98 -5.64 -12.62
CA VAL A 544 -4.95 -5.79 -14.09
C VAL A 544 -5.23 -7.23 -14.50
N ASP A 545 -4.69 -8.24 -13.81
CA ASP A 545 -4.94 -9.65 -14.10
C ASP A 545 -6.45 -9.99 -14.03
N ARG A 546 -7.14 -9.43 -13.03
CA ARG A 546 -8.59 -9.61 -12.88
C ARG A 546 -9.38 -8.94 -13.99
N LEU A 547 -8.91 -7.81 -14.49
CA LEU A 547 -9.51 -7.14 -15.66
C LEU A 547 -9.26 -7.91 -16.95
N ILE A 548 -8.09 -8.51 -17.13
CA ILE A 548 -7.82 -9.38 -18.29
C ILE A 548 -8.80 -10.56 -18.32
N LYS A 549 -9.08 -11.19 -17.17
CA LYS A 549 -10.12 -12.24 -17.06
C LYS A 549 -11.51 -11.71 -17.41
N ALA A 550 -11.84 -10.49 -16.98
CA ALA A 550 -13.09 -9.83 -17.34
C ALA A 550 -13.21 -9.61 -18.86
N PHE A 551 -12.13 -9.17 -19.52
CA PHE A 551 -12.08 -8.98 -20.97
C PHE A 551 -12.25 -10.30 -21.72
N ASP A 552 -11.63 -11.38 -21.27
CA ASP A 552 -11.82 -12.72 -21.84
C ASP A 552 -13.29 -13.18 -21.78
N ILE A 553 -13.98 -12.94 -20.66
CA ILE A 553 -15.42 -13.24 -20.53
C ILE A 553 -16.25 -12.44 -21.53
N ILE A 554 -15.94 -11.15 -21.72
CA ILE A 554 -16.63 -10.30 -22.70
C ILE A 554 -16.42 -10.84 -24.12
N GLN A 555 -15.19 -11.16 -24.49
CA GLN A 555 -14.85 -11.67 -25.81
C GLN A 555 -15.50 -13.03 -26.08
N LYS A 556 -15.51 -13.94 -25.10
CA LYS A 556 -16.20 -15.24 -25.19
C LYS A 556 -17.72 -15.08 -25.33
N ARG A 557 -18.34 -14.16 -24.59
CA ARG A 557 -19.79 -13.94 -24.62
C ARG A 557 -20.27 -13.26 -25.91
N THR A 558 -19.49 -12.34 -26.44
CA THR A 558 -19.84 -11.53 -27.63
C THR A 558 -19.31 -12.11 -28.94
N GLY A 559 -18.34 -13.03 -28.88
CA GLY A 559 -17.66 -13.58 -30.06
C GLY A 559 -16.80 -12.56 -30.81
N GLN A 560 -16.49 -11.40 -30.21
CA GLN A 560 -15.77 -10.30 -30.85
C GLN A 560 -14.69 -9.73 -29.93
N LYS A 561 -13.70 -9.07 -30.52
CA LYS A 561 -12.67 -8.33 -29.78
C LYS A 561 -13.26 -7.06 -29.18
N ILE A 562 -12.65 -6.60 -28.10
CA ILE A 562 -12.96 -5.29 -27.51
C ILE A 562 -12.28 -4.22 -28.36
N ASN A 563 -13.05 -3.26 -28.87
CA ASN A 563 -12.54 -2.17 -29.70
C ASN A 563 -11.89 -1.09 -28.85
N SER A 564 -12.53 -0.70 -27.75
CA SER A 564 -11.98 0.30 -26.84
C SER A 564 -12.40 0.17 -25.38
N LEU A 565 -11.54 0.69 -24.49
CA LEU A 565 -11.82 0.94 -23.08
C LEU A 565 -12.15 2.42 -22.91
N VAL A 566 -13.23 2.72 -22.21
CA VAL A 566 -13.74 4.08 -22.01
C VAL A 566 -13.65 4.45 -20.53
N PHE A 567 -13.01 5.57 -20.23
CA PHE A 567 -12.83 6.06 -18.86
C PHE A 567 -13.47 7.43 -18.66
N GLY A 568 -13.96 7.68 -17.44
CA GLY A 568 -14.65 8.93 -17.10
C GLY A 568 -13.79 9.98 -16.42
N ASP A 569 -12.48 9.94 -16.62
CA ASP A 569 -11.55 10.92 -16.03
C ASP A 569 -11.72 12.29 -16.70
N LEU A 570 -11.61 13.38 -15.92
CA LEU A 570 -11.88 14.74 -16.37
C LEU A 570 -10.60 15.49 -16.76
N HIS A 571 -9.60 15.55 -15.88
CA HIS A 571 -8.37 16.31 -16.15
C HIS A 571 -7.11 15.90 -15.38
N LEU A 572 -7.17 14.91 -14.47
CA LEU A 572 -6.02 14.47 -13.69
C LEU A 572 -5.01 13.67 -14.52
N GLU A 573 -3.99 14.37 -15.03
CA GLU A 573 -3.00 13.82 -15.96
C GLU A 573 -2.32 12.56 -15.43
N THR A 574 -2.04 12.49 -14.13
CA THR A 574 -1.40 11.32 -13.49
C THR A 574 -2.26 10.06 -13.59
N ILE A 575 -3.59 10.17 -13.42
CA ILE A 575 -4.51 9.03 -13.54
C ILE A 575 -4.57 8.54 -14.99
N ARG A 576 -4.62 9.48 -15.94
CA ARG A 576 -4.62 9.15 -17.36
C ARG A 576 -3.31 8.48 -17.78
N GLN A 577 -2.17 9.01 -17.36
CA GLN A 577 -0.86 8.43 -17.65
C GLN A 577 -0.73 7.01 -17.13
N TRP A 578 -1.20 6.76 -15.90
CA TRP A 578 -1.25 5.41 -15.33
C TRP A 578 -2.15 4.46 -16.15
N ARG A 579 -3.35 4.90 -16.56
CA ARG A 579 -4.22 4.08 -17.41
C ARG A 579 -3.57 3.79 -18.77
N ASP A 580 -2.93 4.79 -19.36
CA ASP A 580 -2.22 4.63 -20.62
C ASP A 580 -1.08 3.61 -20.44
N SER A 581 -0.26 3.70 -19.39
CA SER A 581 0.83 2.73 -19.16
C SER A 581 0.35 1.30 -18.90
N GLU A 582 -0.72 1.11 -18.14
CA GLU A 582 -1.23 -0.22 -17.75
C GLU A 582 -2.02 -0.91 -18.87
N PHE A 583 -2.85 -0.17 -19.62
CA PHE A 583 -3.77 -0.75 -20.60
C PHE A 583 -3.26 -0.70 -22.04
N GLN A 584 -2.32 0.18 -22.37
CA GLN A 584 -1.72 0.24 -23.72
C GLN A 584 -1.03 -1.07 -24.14
N PRO A 585 -0.33 -1.83 -23.26
CA PRO A 585 0.24 -3.13 -23.59
C PRO A 585 -0.79 -4.18 -24.05
N LEU A 586 -2.08 -4.02 -23.69
CA LEU A 586 -3.14 -4.93 -24.11
C LEU A 586 -3.57 -4.73 -25.58
N GLY A 587 -3.11 -3.67 -26.24
CA GLY A 587 -3.46 -3.35 -27.63
C GLY A 587 -4.93 -2.97 -27.82
N ILE A 588 -5.63 -2.59 -26.76
CA ILE A 588 -7.02 -2.09 -26.80
C ILE A 588 -6.96 -0.56 -26.81
N ARG A 589 -7.75 0.08 -27.69
CA ARG A 589 -7.78 1.55 -27.77
C ARG A 589 -8.36 2.14 -26.49
N LEU A 590 -7.76 3.20 -25.96
CA LEU A 590 -8.26 3.93 -24.79
C LEU A 590 -9.01 5.20 -25.24
N GLU A 591 -10.15 5.47 -24.62
CA GLU A 591 -11.01 6.63 -24.91
C GLU A 591 -11.35 7.40 -23.62
N TYR A 592 -11.14 8.72 -23.66
CA TYR A 592 -11.41 9.65 -22.54
C TYR A 592 -12.41 10.73 -22.98
N PRO A 593 -13.71 10.40 -23.08
CA PRO A 593 -14.72 11.29 -23.67
C PRO A 593 -14.95 12.60 -22.91
N LEU A 594 -14.56 12.68 -21.63
CA LEU A 594 -14.74 13.87 -20.79
C LEU A 594 -13.44 14.67 -20.60
N TRP A 595 -12.33 14.22 -21.18
CA TRP A 595 -11.02 14.80 -20.95
C TRP A 595 -10.95 16.28 -21.38
N HIS A 596 -10.64 17.16 -20.44
CA HIS A 596 -10.64 18.61 -20.59
C HIS A 596 -11.95 19.20 -21.14
N VAL A 597 -13.07 18.49 -21.00
CA VAL A 597 -14.38 19.06 -21.34
C VAL A 597 -14.74 20.10 -20.28
N PRO A 598 -15.03 21.35 -20.65
CA PRO A 598 -15.35 22.40 -19.69
C PRO A 598 -16.53 22.02 -18.78
N TYR A 599 -16.41 22.26 -17.48
CA TYR A 599 -17.42 21.86 -16.49
C TYR A 599 -18.81 22.41 -16.77
N ASN A 600 -18.92 23.65 -17.26
CA ASN A 600 -20.21 24.21 -17.67
C ASN A 600 -20.92 23.38 -18.77
N VAL A 601 -20.16 22.73 -19.66
CA VAL A 601 -20.72 21.82 -20.69
C VAL A 601 -21.21 20.53 -20.03
N LEU A 602 -20.44 19.97 -19.10
CA LEU A 602 -20.82 18.78 -18.34
C LEU A 602 -22.05 19.02 -17.47
N GLU A 603 -22.11 20.16 -16.78
CA GLU A 603 -23.26 20.59 -15.98
C GLU A 603 -24.52 20.72 -16.83
N LEU A 604 -24.42 21.34 -18.02
CA LEU A 604 -25.53 21.46 -18.95
C LEU A 604 -26.01 20.09 -19.43
N ASP A 605 -25.10 19.16 -19.70
CA ASP A 605 -25.46 17.80 -20.10
C ASP A 605 -26.16 17.03 -18.96
N LEU A 606 -25.66 17.18 -17.73
CA LEU A 606 -26.28 16.60 -16.54
C LEU A 606 -27.68 17.17 -16.31
N LYS A 607 -27.85 18.50 -16.38
CA LYS A 607 -29.15 19.18 -16.30
C LYS A 607 -30.12 18.68 -17.38
N LYS A 608 -29.66 18.53 -18.63
CA LYS A 608 -30.46 17.96 -19.74
C LYS A 608 -30.91 16.54 -19.48
N SER A 609 -30.08 15.70 -18.85
CA SER A 609 -30.44 14.32 -18.53
C SER A 609 -31.55 14.20 -17.47
N SER A 610 -31.74 15.26 -16.65
CA SER A 610 -32.71 15.31 -15.55
C SER A 610 -32.55 14.20 -14.49
N VAL A 611 -31.40 13.52 -14.47
CA VAL A 611 -31.09 12.54 -13.43
C VAL A 611 -30.75 13.27 -12.12
N GLY A 612 -31.21 12.72 -11.00
CA GLY A 612 -30.77 13.22 -9.69
C GLY A 612 -29.34 12.75 -9.41
N VAL A 613 -28.49 13.63 -8.92
CA VAL A 613 -27.13 13.30 -8.47
C VAL A 613 -27.01 13.73 -7.02
N ILE A 614 -26.53 12.84 -6.17
CA ILE A 614 -26.26 13.13 -4.75
C ILE A 614 -24.82 12.77 -4.41
N VAL A 615 -24.32 13.37 -3.34
CA VAL A 615 -23.02 13.04 -2.74
C VAL A 615 -23.11 11.68 -2.04
N SER A 616 -22.19 10.77 -2.36
CA SER A 616 -22.13 9.44 -1.76
C SER A 616 -21.08 9.33 -0.64
N ALA A 617 -19.97 10.07 -0.78
CA ALA A 617 -18.89 10.19 0.19
C ALA A 617 -18.22 11.56 0.07
N SER A 618 -17.57 12.02 1.13
CA SER A 618 -16.88 13.31 1.20
C SER A 618 -15.64 13.20 2.07
N THR A 619 -14.55 13.84 1.65
CA THR A 619 -13.32 14.02 2.46
C THR A 619 -13.27 15.39 3.11
N VAL A 620 -14.20 16.28 2.75
CA VAL A 620 -14.30 17.65 3.26
C VAL A 620 -15.47 17.77 4.24
N ASN A 621 -15.30 18.63 5.26
CA ASN A 621 -16.28 18.82 6.33
C ASN A 621 -17.48 19.70 5.96
N TRP A 622 -17.45 20.36 4.80
CA TRP A 622 -18.50 21.27 4.34
C TRP A 622 -19.45 20.62 3.32
N VAL A 623 -19.26 19.35 2.96
CA VAL A 623 -20.18 18.60 2.10
C VAL A 623 -20.74 17.43 2.89
N GLU A 624 -22.07 17.30 2.90
CA GLU A 624 -22.75 16.21 3.61
C GLU A 624 -23.06 15.04 2.67
N LYS A 625 -23.07 13.83 3.22
CA LYS A 625 -23.56 12.66 2.51
C LYS A 625 -25.05 12.82 2.20
N ASP A 626 -25.47 12.32 1.04
CA ASP A 626 -26.82 12.43 0.49
C ASP A 626 -27.26 13.85 0.07
N GLU A 627 -26.37 14.85 0.17
CA GLU A 627 -26.60 16.19 -0.37
C GLU A 627 -26.75 16.17 -1.90
N ASP A 628 -27.63 17.00 -2.45
CA ASP A 628 -27.82 17.12 -3.91
C ASP A 628 -26.63 17.82 -4.58
N PHE A 629 -26.10 17.22 -5.65
CA PHE A 629 -25.09 17.89 -6.49
C PHE A 629 -25.78 18.93 -7.39
N ASN A 630 -25.66 20.20 -7.01
CA ASN A 630 -26.33 21.33 -7.64
C ASN A 630 -25.43 22.59 -7.68
N GLU A 631 -25.97 23.71 -8.18
CA GLU A 631 -25.22 24.98 -8.26
C GLU A 631 -24.80 25.52 -6.89
N ASP A 632 -25.56 25.24 -5.82
CA ASP A 632 -25.20 25.65 -4.46
C ASP A 632 -23.93 24.92 -4.00
N LEU A 633 -23.89 23.59 -4.13
CA LEU A 633 -22.70 22.80 -3.82
C LEU A 633 -21.49 23.24 -4.65
N MET A 634 -21.67 23.48 -5.95
CA MET A 634 -20.58 23.95 -6.81
C MET A 634 -20.12 25.36 -6.44
N SER A 635 -21.03 26.25 -6.05
CA SER A 635 -20.70 27.59 -5.55
C SER A 635 -19.90 27.53 -4.25
N ARG A 636 -20.28 26.64 -3.32
CA ARG A 636 -19.54 26.37 -2.10
C ARG A 636 -18.15 25.83 -2.39
N ALA A 637 -18.01 24.87 -3.32
CA ALA A 637 -16.72 24.37 -3.76
C ALA A 637 -15.81 25.49 -4.32
N ARG A 638 -16.34 26.40 -5.15
CA ARG A 638 -15.59 27.58 -5.64
C ARG A 638 -15.13 28.48 -4.49
N LYS A 639 -15.98 28.68 -3.48
CA LYS A 639 -15.67 29.50 -2.30
C LYS A 639 -14.56 28.89 -1.46
N GLU A 640 -14.59 27.57 -1.28
CA GLU A 640 -13.58 26.80 -0.54
C GLU A 640 -12.32 26.49 -1.37
N ARG A 641 -12.26 26.96 -2.63
CA ARG A 641 -11.15 26.73 -3.58
C ARG A 641 -10.92 25.24 -3.91
N CYS A 642 -11.98 24.45 -3.87
CA CYS A 642 -11.98 23.04 -4.26
C CYS A 642 -12.44 22.86 -5.72
N ASP A 643 -12.15 21.70 -6.30
CA ASP A 643 -12.68 21.33 -7.61
C ASP A 643 -14.21 21.20 -7.55
N THR A 644 -14.91 21.88 -8.46
CA THR A 644 -16.38 21.94 -8.42
C THR A 644 -17.07 20.66 -8.85
N PHE A 645 -16.36 19.76 -9.55
CA PHE A 645 -16.81 18.40 -9.84
C PHE A 645 -16.24 17.39 -8.84
N GLY A 646 -15.38 17.79 -7.89
CA GLY A 646 -14.78 16.89 -6.92
C GLY A 646 -13.75 15.95 -7.53
N GLU A 647 -13.13 16.32 -8.66
CA GLU A 647 -12.15 15.47 -9.36
C GLU A 647 -10.91 15.18 -8.49
N ASN A 648 -10.50 16.10 -7.59
CA ASN A 648 -9.35 15.88 -6.71
C ASN A 648 -9.69 15.05 -5.45
N GLY A 649 -10.87 14.44 -5.39
CA GLY A 649 -11.29 13.57 -4.29
C GLY A 649 -12.00 14.29 -3.15
N GLU A 650 -12.43 15.53 -3.33
CA GLU A 650 -13.17 16.29 -2.30
C GLU A 650 -14.50 15.62 -1.94
N PHE A 651 -15.21 15.13 -2.95
CA PHE A 651 -16.44 14.36 -2.78
C PHE A 651 -16.72 13.44 -3.96
N HIS A 652 -17.45 12.37 -3.68
CA HIS A 652 -17.91 11.39 -4.65
C HIS A 652 -19.43 11.42 -4.78
N THR A 653 -19.97 10.92 -5.88
CA THR A 653 -21.39 11.09 -6.20
C THR A 653 -22.02 9.81 -6.69
N VAL A 654 -23.33 9.70 -6.56
CA VAL A 654 -24.10 8.61 -7.15
C VAL A 654 -25.29 9.15 -7.93
N VAL A 655 -25.48 8.60 -9.13
CA VAL A 655 -26.56 9.02 -10.05
C VAL A 655 -27.82 8.17 -9.84
N LYS A 656 -28.94 8.81 -9.53
CA LYS A 656 -30.26 8.19 -9.37
C LYS A 656 -31.02 8.17 -10.71
N VAL A 657 -30.55 7.36 -11.65
CA VAL A 657 -31.09 7.28 -13.03
C VAL A 657 -32.56 6.84 -13.11
N TRP A 658 -33.06 6.10 -12.11
CA TRP A 658 -34.40 5.51 -12.09
C TRP A 658 -35.56 6.48 -11.87
N LYS A 659 -35.27 7.78 -11.75
CA LYS A 659 -36.30 8.83 -11.65
C LYS A 659 -36.77 9.36 -13.01
N VAL A 660 -36.08 9.00 -14.10
CA VAL A 660 -36.38 9.45 -15.47
C VAL A 660 -36.40 8.25 -16.43
N SER A 661 -36.95 8.41 -17.64
CA SER A 661 -36.90 7.35 -18.65
C SER A 661 -35.46 7.09 -19.13
N ARG A 662 -35.20 5.89 -19.67
CA ARG A 662 -33.90 5.55 -20.28
C ARG A 662 -33.55 6.55 -21.38
N GLU A 663 -34.50 6.89 -22.23
CA GLU A 663 -34.31 7.77 -23.38
C GLU A 663 -33.87 9.15 -22.92
N GLN A 664 -34.51 9.68 -21.87
CA GLN A 664 -34.14 10.96 -21.27
C GLN A 664 -32.76 10.88 -20.61
N ALA A 665 -32.51 9.84 -19.80
CA ALA A 665 -31.24 9.65 -19.10
C ALA A 665 -30.05 9.53 -20.07
N LEU A 666 -30.23 8.89 -21.22
CA LEU A 666 -29.19 8.67 -22.21
C LEU A 666 -29.16 9.74 -23.31
N GLY A 667 -30.16 10.62 -23.38
CA GLY A 667 -30.26 11.66 -24.42
C GLY A 667 -30.65 11.11 -25.80
N LEU A 668 -31.40 10.01 -25.85
CA LEU A 668 -31.84 9.35 -27.09
C LEU A 668 -33.07 10.03 -27.72
N THR A 669 -33.73 10.94 -27.00
CA THR A 669 -35.01 11.57 -27.39
C THR A 669 -34.90 12.56 -28.56
N LEU A 670 -33.68 12.91 -29.00
CA LEU A 670 -33.44 13.85 -30.12
C LEU A 670 -33.53 13.20 -31.52
N LEU A 671 -33.83 11.90 -31.63
CA LEU A 671 -33.82 11.17 -32.90
C LEU A 671 -35.18 10.59 -33.34
N THR A 672 -36.26 10.83 -32.60
CA THR A 672 -37.62 10.36 -32.97
C THR A 672 -38.40 11.36 -33.83
N VAL A 673 -37.77 12.43 -34.33
CA VAL A 673 -38.38 13.34 -35.31
C VAL A 673 -37.43 13.50 -36.49
N ALA A 674 -37.51 12.54 -37.42
CA ALA A 674 -37.14 12.71 -38.82
C ALA A 674 -38.11 11.88 -39.66
#